data_AF-A0A0N0NIL7-F1
#
_entry.id   AF-A0A0N0NIL7-F1
#
_cell.length_a   1.000
_cell.length_b   1.000
_cell.length_c   1.000
_cell.angle_alpha   90.00
_cell.angle_beta   90.00
_cell.angle_gamma   90.00
#
_symmetry.space_group_name_H-M   'P 1'
#
loop_
_entity.id
_entity.type
_entity.pdbx_description
1 polymer ?
#
loop_
_entity_poly.entity_id
_entity_poly.type
_entity_poly.pdbx_seq_one_letter_code
_entity_poly.pdbx_strand_id
1 'polypeptide(L)'
;MPEVFSIALGGGSRVRYDNGKTTIGPDSVALRLQQDALVFGGDVLTTTDIIVAAGQAEIGDSSKVSHITPDQIKAAKQEIKRHIERAIDTMKVSSDPVICLLVGGGAALVTEDLEEVEQCLRPPHFDAANAVGAAIAKVSGDVDEIVIPAGRSEAELLEGVRQKAIQQAIVKGADPKDVEIVKVEKLPLQYVTNKATRFVVKAVGSLKATQSENSTAEVKGYDVEEASGPDDEASKREVLTEREGSLARPSLNVDLNTYRPEVKGDTWIISPVDVELIACGAGILGTGGGGSSYNVALQTLAQLQKHGMGRIRVVSPESLPDDAVVVEGAGYGAPSVSNERLSSGTEIFDAVDTVNKIMGYSDFTGIIAVEIGGGNGCITLPSSAHYDRPVVDADLMGRAYPTIEHTSPYLFGCAACPCATADGKGNTVVAMKTESYSKLEGLIRTACVELGTATGCAAAPFSGRIIKDYAIPNTVSQAWYLGKAVHLARQTKVDFIDAIAGITPVTLLYTGKVVDVTRDVSRGYTIGRCVIEPLSADEQEEETSAAETRNLVVPFQNEYLAARLVSPGQTDEQGEILCTVPDLISMVGSDGEAIGSPELRYGLRVKVIGMPASPIWTETERGLQVGGPEFFQLGCAYKSIGKYQKPRSVIEEYGKQASD
;
A
#
# COMPACT_ATOMS: atom_id res chain seq x y z
N MET A 1 -3.09 1.05 -15.59
CA MET A 1 -4.37 1.78 -15.76
C MET A 1 -4.09 3.26 -15.52
N PRO A 2 -4.84 4.20 -16.14
CA PRO A 2 -4.73 5.61 -15.76
C PRO A 2 -5.10 5.77 -14.29
N GLU A 3 -4.36 6.60 -13.57
CA GLU A 3 -4.69 6.99 -12.20
C GLU A 3 -5.83 8.00 -12.25
N VAL A 4 -6.91 7.72 -11.51
CA VAL A 4 -8.11 8.56 -11.47
C VAL A 4 -8.46 8.83 -10.01
N PHE A 5 -8.46 10.09 -9.62
CA PHE A 5 -8.92 10.53 -8.31
C PHE A 5 -10.33 11.12 -8.43
N SER A 6 -11.28 10.57 -7.67
CA SER A 6 -12.68 10.98 -7.69
C SER A 6 -13.05 11.67 -6.40
N ILE A 7 -13.64 12.86 -6.50
CA ILE A 7 -14.21 13.60 -5.38
C ILE A 7 -15.73 13.69 -5.51
N ALA A 8 -16.44 13.74 -4.39
CA ALA A 8 -17.90 13.87 -4.34
C ALA A 8 -18.38 15.31 -4.59
N LEU A 9 -17.93 15.92 -5.69
CA LEU A 9 -18.25 17.28 -6.10
C LEU A 9 -18.71 17.30 -7.56
N GLY A 10 -19.92 17.80 -7.78
CA GLY A 10 -20.51 18.02 -9.11
C GLY A 10 -21.66 19.01 -9.03
N GLY A 11 -22.31 19.32 -10.16
CA GLY A 11 -23.39 20.33 -10.21
C GLY A 11 -24.58 20.05 -9.30
N GLY A 12 -24.88 18.77 -9.06
CA GLY A 12 -25.96 18.34 -8.16
C GLY A 12 -25.55 18.18 -6.69
N SER A 13 -24.29 18.44 -6.34
CA SER A 13 -23.85 18.33 -4.94
C SER A 13 -24.63 19.30 -4.07
N ARG A 14 -25.17 18.80 -2.96
CA ARG A 14 -26.02 19.58 -2.05
C ARG A 14 -25.19 20.56 -1.24
N VAL A 15 -25.67 21.79 -1.12
CA VAL A 15 -25.02 22.84 -0.32
C VAL A 15 -25.84 23.07 0.96
N ARG A 16 -25.16 23.07 2.11
CA ARG A 16 -25.79 23.33 3.42
C ARG A 16 -25.01 24.40 4.17
N TYR A 17 -25.75 25.19 4.95
CA TYR A 17 -25.22 26.22 5.84
C TYR A 17 -25.68 25.90 7.28
N ASP A 18 -24.80 25.26 8.06
CA ASP A 18 -25.08 24.87 9.44
C ASP A 18 -24.12 25.58 10.39
N ASN A 19 -24.65 26.28 11.41
CA ASN A 19 -23.85 26.94 12.47
C ASN A 19 -22.68 27.81 11.96
N GLY A 20 -22.85 28.51 10.84
CA GLY A 20 -21.81 29.35 10.22
C GLY A 20 -20.77 28.59 9.39
N LYS A 21 -20.92 27.27 9.24
CA LYS A 21 -20.08 26.42 8.37
C LYS A 21 -20.84 26.09 7.09
N THR A 22 -20.17 26.23 5.95
CA THR A 22 -20.69 25.79 4.65
C THR A 22 -20.16 24.39 4.35
N THR A 23 -21.02 23.49 3.90
CA THR A 23 -20.64 22.12 3.52
C THR A 23 -21.25 21.73 2.19
N ILE A 24 -20.51 20.95 1.39
CA ILE A 24 -20.93 20.51 0.04
C ILE A 24 -20.85 18.98 -0.05
N GLY A 25 -21.97 18.34 -0.41
CA GLY A 25 -22.08 16.89 -0.54
C GLY A 25 -21.93 16.13 0.79
N PRO A 26 -21.51 14.84 0.76
CA PRO A 26 -21.15 14.04 -0.42
C PRO A 26 -22.37 13.60 -1.26
N ASP A 27 -23.58 13.78 -0.74
CA ASP A 27 -24.84 13.50 -1.41
C ASP A 27 -25.15 14.51 -2.53
N SER A 28 -25.84 14.03 -3.55
CA SER A 28 -26.14 14.79 -4.76
C SER A 28 -27.53 14.42 -5.27
N VAL A 29 -28.20 15.37 -5.92
CA VAL A 29 -29.45 15.10 -6.66
C VAL A 29 -29.19 14.40 -7.99
N ALA A 30 -27.92 14.28 -8.41
CA ALA A 30 -27.47 13.52 -9.57
C ALA A 30 -28.33 13.76 -10.82
N LEU A 31 -28.93 12.71 -11.39
CA LEU A 31 -29.77 12.79 -12.60
C LEU A 31 -31.04 13.64 -12.40
N ARG A 32 -31.47 13.86 -11.15
CA ARG A 32 -32.62 14.70 -10.80
C ARG A 32 -32.28 16.18 -10.65
N LEU A 33 -31.08 16.63 -11.08
CA LEU A 33 -30.69 18.04 -11.02
C LEU A 33 -31.75 18.97 -11.62
N GLN A 34 -32.31 18.62 -12.78
CA GLN A 34 -33.34 19.42 -13.46
C GLN A 34 -34.71 19.41 -12.76
N GLN A 35 -34.91 18.55 -11.75
CA GLN A 35 -36.16 18.42 -11.01
C GLN A 35 -36.03 19.01 -9.61
N ASP A 36 -34.92 18.69 -8.92
CA ASP A 36 -34.75 18.94 -7.49
C ASP A 36 -34.01 20.26 -7.20
N ALA A 37 -33.21 20.80 -8.14
CA ALA A 37 -32.44 22.02 -7.87
C ALA A 37 -33.29 23.30 -7.95
N LEU A 38 -32.92 24.31 -7.15
CA LEU A 38 -33.69 25.55 -7.02
C LEU A 38 -33.84 26.29 -8.35
N VAL A 39 -32.77 26.34 -9.15
CA VAL A 39 -32.72 27.04 -10.44
C VAL A 39 -33.68 26.43 -11.48
N PHE A 40 -34.09 25.17 -11.30
CA PHE A 40 -35.11 24.52 -12.13
C PHE A 40 -36.50 24.54 -11.49
N GLY A 41 -36.63 24.92 -10.22
CA GLY A 41 -37.90 25.01 -9.49
C GLY A 41 -38.12 23.89 -8.47
N GLY A 42 -37.09 23.13 -8.14
CA GLY A 42 -37.10 22.22 -6.99
C GLY A 42 -36.85 22.94 -5.66
N ASP A 43 -36.55 22.17 -4.62
CA ASP A 43 -36.40 22.63 -3.23
C ASP A 43 -34.99 22.38 -2.64
N VAL A 44 -34.08 21.80 -3.41
CA VAL A 44 -32.73 21.46 -2.96
C VAL A 44 -31.73 22.49 -3.47
N LEU A 45 -30.99 23.13 -2.55
CA LEU A 45 -29.87 23.98 -2.90
C LEU A 45 -28.66 23.14 -3.36
N THR A 46 -28.18 23.40 -4.56
CA THR A 46 -27.06 22.68 -5.21
C THR A 46 -25.92 23.62 -5.59
N THR A 47 -24.76 23.08 -5.92
CA THR A 47 -23.62 23.88 -6.42
C THR A 47 -23.94 24.59 -7.73
N THR A 48 -24.76 24.00 -8.62
CA THR A 48 -25.27 24.70 -9.82
C THR A 48 -26.03 25.96 -9.46
N ASP A 49 -26.88 25.93 -8.42
CA ASP A 49 -27.63 27.10 -7.96
C ASP A 49 -26.70 28.22 -7.49
N ILE A 50 -25.62 27.88 -6.78
CA ILE A 50 -24.60 28.84 -6.33
C ILE A 50 -23.89 29.52 -7.50
N ILE A 51 -23.48 28.76 -8.52
CA ILE A 51 -22.77 29.33 -9.68
C ILE A 51 -23.70 30.22 -10.51
N VAL A 52 -24.99 29.86 -10.64
CA VAL A 52 -25.99 30.69 -11.32
C VAL A 52 -26.28 31.95 -10.51
N ALA A 53 -26.43 31.86 -9.19
CA ALA A 53 -26.61 33.00 -8.30
C ALA A 53 -25.41 33.97 -8.32
N ALA A 54 -24.20 33.45 -8.52
CA ALA A 54 -22.99 34.23 -8.72
C ALA A 54 -22.93 34.94 -10.08
N GLY A 55 -23.85 34.64 -11.02
CA GLY A 55 -23.84 35.16 -12.39
C GLY A 55 -22.74 34.56 -13.27
N GLN A 56 -22.24 33.37 -12.92
CA GLN A 56 -21.08 32.75 -13.58
C GLN A 56 -21.45 31.57 -14.49
N ALA A 57 -22.74 31.21 -14.55
CA ALA A 57 -23.29 30.27 -15.53
C ALA A 57 -24.73 30.63 -15.90
N GLU A 58 -25.10 30.40 -17.15
CA GLU A 58 -26.46 30.55 -17.67
C GLU A 58 -27.15 29.17 -17.72
N ILE A 59 -27.64 28.71 -16.58
CA ILE A 59 -28.29 27.40 -16.43
C ILE A 59 -29.61 27.60 -15.69
N GLY A 60 -30.73 27.11 -16.23
CA GLY A 60 -32.05 27.24 -15.61
C GLY A 60 -32.54 28.69 -15.50
N ASP A 61 -33.35 28.98 -14.48
CA ASP A 61 -33.95 30.30 -14.22
C ASP A 61 -33.25 31.00 -13.04
N SER A 62 -32.42 32.00 -13.35
CA SER A 62 -31.64 32.77 -12.36
C SER A 62 -32.51 33.55 -11.36
N SER A 63 -33.78 33.83 -11.69
CA SER A 63 -34.69 34.53 -10.77
C SER A 63 -34.99 33.70 -9.52
N LYS A 64 -34.97 32.37 -9.64
CA LYS A 64 -35.27 31.43 -8.56
C LYS A 64 -34.17 31.35 -7.49
N VAL A 65 -32.95 31.77 -7.82
CA VAL A 65 -31.78 31.76 -6.92
C VAL A 65 -31.37 33.15 -6.44
N SER A 66 -32.14 34.19 -6.76
CA SER A 66 -31.89 35.59 -6.38
C SER A 66 -31.90 35.86 -4.87
N HIS A 67 -32.47 34.96 -4.08
CA HIS A 67 -32.57 35.05 -2.63
C HIS A 67 -31.30 34.61 -1.90
N ILE A 68 -30.35 33.97 -2.60
CA ILE A 68 -29.07 33.52 -2.02
C ILE A 68 -28.19 34.74 -1.78
N THR A 69 -27.65 34.88 -0.56
CA THR A 69 -26.89 36.07 -0.19
C THR A 69 -25.47 36.07 -0.77
N PRO A 70 -24.83 37.24 -0.95
CA PRO A 70 -23.44 37.32 -1.38
C PRO A 70 -22.46 36.55 -0.48
N ASP A 71 -22.70 36.55 0.84
CA ASP A 71 -21.88 35.81 1.81
C ASP A 71 -22.01 34.29 1.63
N GLN A 72 -23.23 33.80 1.39
CA GLN A 72 -23.50 32.40 1.09
C GLN A 72 -22.81 31.95 -0.20
N ILE A 73 -22.88 32.77 -1.25
CA ILE A 73 -22.20 32.51 -2.53
C ILE A 73 -20.69 32.42 -2.30
N LYS A 74 -20.12 33.41 -1.62
CA LYS A 74 -18.68 33.46 -1.34
C LYS A 74 -18.21 32.22 -0.56
N ALA A 75 -18.90 31.87 0.52
CA ALA A 75 -18.54 30.74 1.35
C ALA A 75 -18.65 29.39 0.60
N ALA A 76 -19.71 29.20 -0.20
CA ALA A 76 -19.85 28.00 -1.01
C ALA A 76 -18.81 27.91 -2.12
N LYS A 77 -18.50 29.01 -2.80
CA LYS A 77 -17.44 29.05 -3.82
C LYS A 77 -16.06 28.72 -3.24
N GLN A 78 -15.73 29.26 -2.07
CA GLN A 78 -14.48 28.95 -1.37
C GLN A 78 -14.39 27.44 -1.06
N GLU A 79 -15.50 26.82 -0.64
CA GLU A 79 -15.52 25.38 -0.38
C GLU A 79 -15.40 24.53 -1.66
N ILE A 80 -16.03 24.94 -2.76
CA ILE A 80 -15.84 24.33 -4.09
C ILE A 80 -14.37 24.41 -4.50
N LYS A 81 -13.78 25.60 -4.43
CA LYS A 81 -12.38 25.87 -4.77
C LYS A 81 -11.45 24.97 -3.95
N ARG A 82 -11.65 24.92 -2.63
CA ARG A 82 -10.88 24.08 -1.70
C ARG A 82 -10.95 22.59 -2.04
N HIS A 83 -12.13 22.07 -2.40
CA HIS A 83 -12.28 20.67 -2.81
C HIS A 83 -11.49 20.36 -4.09
N ILE A 84 -11.48 21.29 -5.05
CA ILE A 84 -10.77 21.13 -6.32
C ILE A 84 -9.25 21.25 -6.13
N GLU A 85 -8.78 22.23 -5.37
CA GLU A 85 -7.35 22.41 -5.07
C GLU A 85 -6.78 21.20 -4.33
N ARG A 86 -7.51 20.66 -3.34
CA ARG A 86 -7.11 19.42 -2.65
C ARG A 86 -7.03 18.23 -3.59
N ALA A 87 -7.95 18.13 -4.54
CA ALA A 87 -7.93 17.05 -5.53
C ALA A 87 -6.74 17.19 -6.51
N ILE A 88 -6.41 18.42 -6.90
CA ILE A 88 -5.25 18.71 -7.74
C ILE A 88 -3.96 18.37 -6.99
N ASP A 89 -3.79 18.89 -5.77
CA ASP A 89 -2.62 18.63 -4.92
C ASP A 89 -2.39 17.12 -4.70
N THR A 90 -3.46 16.36 -4.46
CA THR A 90 -3.39 14.89 -4.31
C THR A 90 -2.89 14.19 -5.59
N MET A 91 -3.15 14.74 -6.77
CA MET A 91 -2.79 14.16 -8.06
C MET A 91 -1.45 14.67 -8.62
N LYS A 92 -0.87 15.71 -8.02
CA LYS A 92 0.42 16.23 -8.45
C LYS A 92 1.51 15.17 -8.27
N VAL A 93 2.47 15.19 -9.19
CA VAL A 93 3.64 14.29 -9.15
C VAL A 93 4.92 15.03 -8.72
N SER A 94 4.86 16.36 -8.60
CA SER A 94 5.91 17.24 -8.12
C SER A 94 5.30 18.50 -7.52
N SER A 95 6.13 19.36 -6.92
CA SER A 95 5.70 20.67 -6.42
C SER A 95 5.45 21.70 -7.53
N ASP A 96 5.84 21.41 -8.78
CA ASP A 96 5.68 22.34 -9.89
C ASP A 96 4.20 22.65 -10.17
N PRO A 97 3.85 23.90 -10.52
CA PRO A 97 2.50 24.24 -10.94
C PRO A 97 2.05 23.40 -12.13
N VAL A 98 0.76 23.04 -12.16
CA VAL A 98 0.18 22.23 -13.24
C VAL A 98 -0.72 23.04 -14.16
N ILE A 99 -0.92 22.56 -15.39
CA ILE A 99 -1.95 23.08 -16.29
C ILE A 99 -3.22 22.24 -16.12
N CYS A 100 -4.32 22.87 -15.71
CA CYS A 100 -5.59 22.20 -15.48
C CYS A 100 -6.48 22.27 -16.73
N LEU A 101 -6.86 21.12 -17.31
CA LEU A 101 -7.82 21.04 -18.41
C LEU A 101 -9.23 20.81 -17.85
N LEU A 102 -10.09 21.81 -17.97
CA LEU A 102 -11.47 21.77 -17.48
C LEU A 102 -12.41 21.18 -18.53
N VAL A 103 -12.92 19.97 -18.25
CA VAL A 103 -13.81 19.22 -19.16
C VAL A 103 -15.08 18.72 -18.46
N GLY A 104 -16.10 18.41 -19.25
CA GLY A 104 -17.43 17.99 -18.80
C GLY A 104 -18.25 19.12 -18.18
N GLY A 105 -19.49 18.81 -17.80
CA GLY A 105 -20.42 19.80 -17.21
C GLY A 105 -19.95 20.37 -15.86
N GLY A 106 -19.10 19.64 -15.14
CA GLY A 106 -18.49 20.10 -13.87
C GLY A 106 -17.50 21.26 -14.05
N ALA A 107 -17.02 21.51 -15.27
CA ALA A 107 -16.11 22.62 -15.56
C ALA A 107 -16.68 24.00 -15.22
N ALA A 108 -18.01 24.12 -15.10
CA ALA A 108 -18.68 25.36 -14.68
C ALA A 108 -18.44 25.70 -13.21
N LEU A 109 -18.03 24.75 -12.38
CA LEU A 109 -17.78 24.97 -10.95
C LEU A 109 -16.47 25.73 -10.68
N VAL A 110 -15.51 25.65 -11.59
CA VAL A 110 -14.25 26.41 -11.51
C VAL A 110 -14.48 27.82 -12.03
N THR A 111 -14.49 28.77 -11.12
CA THR A 111 -14.85 30.17 -11.39
C THR A 111 -13.84 31.19 -10.86
N GLU A 112 -12.79 30.71 -10.21
CA GLU A 112 -11.72 31.50 -9.60
C GLU A 112 -10.38 30.85 -9.96
N ASP A 113 -9.30 31.61 -9.85
CA ASP A 113 -7.95 31.07 -10.00
C ASP A 113 -7.68 30.06 -8.89
N LEU A 114 -7.07 28.94 -9.27
CA LEU A 114 -6.70 27.84 -8.38
C LEU A 114 -5.23 28.00 -7.97
N GLU A 115 -4.93 27.78 -6.70
CA GLU A 115 -3.56 27.76 -6.20
C GLU A 115 -2.77 26.59 -6.81
N GLU A 116 -1.47 26.83 -7.04
CA GLU A 116 -0.55 25.87 -7.65
C GLU A 116 -0.95 25.36 -9.05
N VAL A 117 -1.86 26.07 -9.71
CA VAL A 117 -2.24 25.85 -11.11
C VAL A 117 -1.73 27.03 -11.93
N GLU A 118 -0.84 26.76 -12.88
CA GLU A 118 -0.30 27.79 -13.77
C GLU A 118 -1.42 28.38 -14.64
N GLN A 119 -2.29 27.51 -15.17
CA GLN A 119 -3.37 27.92 -16.04
C GLN A 119 -4.53 26.91 -16.01
N CYS A 120 -5.76 27.43 -15.93
CA CYS A 120 -6.97 26.67 -16.23
C CYS A 120 -7.37 26.89 -17.70
N LEU A 121 -7.44 25.80 -18.48
CA LEU A 121 -7.84 25.82 -19.88
C LEU A 121 -9.19 25.12 -20.04
N ARG A 122 -10.12 25.76 -20.74
CA ARG A 122 -11.39 25.15 -21.16
C ARG A 122 -11.35 24.91 -22.68
N PRO A 123 -11.11 23.68 -23.14
CA PRO A 123 -11.03 23.39 -24.57
C PRO A 123 -12.37 23.65 -25.29
N PRO A 124 -12.34 23.87 -26.63
CA PRO A 124 -13.56 23.79 -27.42
C PRO A 124 -14.26 22.44 -27.23
N HIS A 125 -15.59 22.42 -27.15
CA HIS A 125 -16.38 21.20 -26.92
C HIS A 125 -15.99 20.43 -25.64
N PHE A 126 -15.58 21.15 -24.58
CA PHE A 126 -15.19 20.57 -23.30
C PHE A 126 -16.28 19.66 -22.70
N ASP A 127 -17.56 19.95 -22.96
CA ASP A 127 -18.74 19.18 -22.55
C ASP A 127 -18.82 17.79 -23.19
N ALA A 128 -18.21 17.61 -24.37
CA ALA A 128 -18.13 16.34 -25.09
C ALA A 128 -16.72 15.71 -25.05
N ALA A 129 -15.81 16.19 -24.20
CA ALA A 129 -14.41 15.77 -24.20
C ALA A 129 -14.19 14.24 -24.11
N ASN A 130 -15.03 13.53 -23.33
CA ASN A 130 -14.95 12.07 -23.23
C ASN A 130 -15.28 11.38 -24.58
N ALA A 131 -16.29 11.89 -25.29
CA ALA A 131 -16.66 11.38 -26.61
C ALA A 131 -15.58 11.69 -27.65
N VAL A 132 -14.99 12.90 -27.59
CA VAL A 132 -13.84 13.26 -28.42
C VAL A 132 -12.66 12.34 -28.13
N GLY A 133 -12.34 12.10 -26.85
CA GLY A 133 -11.28 11.19 -26.41
C GLY A 133 -11.46 9.76 -26.94
N ALA A 134 -12.70 9.26 -26.93
CA ALA A 134 -13.04 7.97 -27.51
C ALA A 134 -12.90 7.96 -29.04
N ALA A 135 -13.29 9.04 -29.72
CA ALA A 135 -13.26 9.14 -31.18
C ALA A 135 -11.84 9.32 -31.76
N ILE A 136 -10.93 9.97 -31.02
CA ILE A 136 -9.52 10.16 -31.43
C ILE A 136 -8.61 9.00 -31.00
N ALA A 137 -9.15 8.02 -30.28
CA ALA A 137 -8.36 6.90 -29.76
C ALA A 137 -7.72 6.13 -30.93
N LYS A 138 -6.39 6.15 -30.98
CA LYS A 138 -5.60 5.36 -31.93
C LYS A 138 -5.58 3.89 -31.51
N VAL A 139 -5.40 2.99 -32.48
CA VAL A 139 -5.19 1.57 -32.21
C VAL A 139 -3.80 1.41 -31.58
N SER A 140 -3.71 0.81 -30.39
CA SER A 140 -2.44 0.63 -29.68
C SER A 140 -1.94 -0.81 -29.63
N GLY A 141 -0.64 -0.98 -29.81
CA GLY A 141 0.13 -2.17 -29.47
C GLY A 141 0.97 -1.87 -28.24
N ASP A 142 0.83 -2.69 -27.20
CA ASP A 142 1.42 -2.45 -25.89
C ASP A 142 2.24 -3.67 -25.51
N VAL A 143 3.56 -3.50 -25.45
CA VAL A 143 4.49 -4.56 -25.06
C VAL A 143 5.14 -4.17 -23.76
N ASP A 144 4.98 -5.02 -22.77
CA ASP A 144 5.64 -4.94 -21.47
C ASP A 144 6.43 -6.24 -21.28
N GLU A 145 7.75 -6.17 -21.48
CA GLU A 145 8.61 -7.36 -21.47
C GLU A 145 9.93 -7.08 -20.76
N ILE A 146 10.38 -8.08 -20.01
CA ILE A 146 11.69 -8.11 -19.38
C ILE A 146 12.69 -8.71 -20.37
N VAL A 147 13.75 -7.97 -20.68
CA VAL A 147 14.78 -8.40 -21.62
C VAL A 147 16.14 -8.47 -20.93
N ILE A 148 16.82 -9.62 -21.07
CA ILE A 148 18.15 -9.87 -20.51
C ILE A 148 19.20 -9.61 -21.60
N PRO A 149 20.19 -8.72 -21.38
CA PRO A 149 21.28 -8.49 -22.33
C PRO A 149 22.25 -9.69 -22.36
N ALA A 150 21.91 -10.69 -23.17
CA ALA A 150 22.75 -11.84 -23.49
C ALA A 150 23.88 -11.48 -24.48
N GLY A 151 24.71 -10.48 -24.14
CA GLY A 151 25.79 -9.96 -24.99
C GLY A 151 25.34 -9.01 -26.12
N ARG A 152 24.04 -8.73 -26.21
CA ARG A 152 23.48 -7.73 -27.14
C ARG A 152 23.52 -6.34 -26.51
N SER A 153 23.65 -5.32 -27.36
CA SER A 153 23.53 -3.94 -26.92
C SER A 153 22.09 -3.63 -26.51
N GLU A 154 21.93 -2.71 -25.58
CA GLU A 154 20.62 -2.25 -25.12
C GLU A 154 19.76 -1.69 -26.27
N ALA A 155 20.39 -1.00 -27.22
CA ALA A 155 19.74 -0.44 -28.39
C ALA A 155 19.09 -1.53 -29.27
N GLU A 156 19.76 -2.67 -29.45
CA GLU A 156 19.22 -3.81 -30.21
C GLU A 156 18.03 -4.45 -29.50
N LEU A 157 18.08 -4.56 -28.16
CA LEU A 157 16.98 -5.12 -27.37
C LEU A 157 15.74 -4.23 -27.43
N LEU A 158 15.93 -2.93 -27.24
CA LEU A 158 14.86 -1.95 -27.32
C LEU A 158 14.21 -1.93 -28.71
N GLU A 159 15.01 -2.03 -29.78
CA GLU A 159 14.47 -2.08 -31.13
C GLU A 159 13.62 -3.35 -31.37
N GLY A 160 14.03 -4.49 -30.82
CA GLY A 160 13.22 -5.72 -30.85
C GLY A 160 11.86 -5.54 -30.17
N VAL A 161 11.80 -4.88 -29.02
CA VAL A 161 10.55 -4.60 -28.30
C VAL A 161 9.68 -3.59 -29.06
N ARG A 162 10.29 -2.56 -29.67
CA ARG A 162 9.59 -1.60 -30.54
C ARG A 162 8.88 -2.29 -31.71
N GLN A 163 9.57 -3.17 -32.41
CA GLN A 163 8.98 -3.91 -33.53
C GLN A 163 7.81 -4.80 -33.09
N LYS A 164 7.91 -5.44 -31.91
CA LYS A 164 6.79 -6.20 -31.33
C LYS A 164 5.57 -5.31 -31.05
N ALA A 165 5.77 -4.12 -30.49
CA ALA A 165 4.70 -3.18 -30.20
C ALA A 165 4.02 -2.69 -31.50
N ILE A 166 4.81 -2.34 -32.52
CA ILE A 166 4.30 -1.97 -33.85
C ILE A 166 3.47 -3.11 -34.44
N GLN A 167 4.00 -4.33 -34.41
CA GLN A 167 3.30 -5.49 -34.95
C GLN A 167 1.98 -5.77 -34.23
N GLN A 168 1.93 -5.63 -32.90
CA GLN A 168 0.68 -5.76 -32.16
C GLN A 168 -0.35 -4.69 -32.54
N ALA A 169 0.08 -3.44 -32.74
CA ALA A 169 -0.81 -2.37 -33.20
C ALA A 169 -1.40 -2.71 -34.58
N ILE A 170 -0.56 -3.15 -35.52
CA ILE A 170 -0.98 -3.56 -36.87
C ILE A 170 -1.96 -4.73 -36.83
N VAL A 171 -1.69 -5.76 -36.02
CA VAL A 171 -2.57 -6.92 -35.86
C VAL A 171 -3.94 -6.52 -35.31
N LYS A 172 -3.99 -5.50 -34.44
CA LYS A 172 -5.24 -4.94 -33.93
C LYS A 172 -5.95 -3.98 -34.91
N GLY A 173 -5.38 -3.78 -36.10
CA GLY A 173 -6.00 -2.99 -37.18
C GLY A 173 -5.40 -1.60 -37.41
N ALA A 174 -4.26 -1.25 -36.80
CA ALA A 174 -3.56 -0.01 -37.10
C ALA A 174 -3.05 -0.01 -38.56
N ASP A 175 -3.08 1.14 -39.24
CA ASP A 175 -2.47 1.29 -40.57
C ASP A 175 -0.94 1.24 -40.46
N PRO A 176 -0.26 0.26 -41.08
CA PRO A 176 1.20 0.14 -41.04
C PRO A 176 1.95 1.40 -41.48
N LYS A 177 1.31 2.29 -42.25
CA LYS A 177 1.93 3.52 -42.77
C LYS A 177 2.09 4.62 -41.72
N ASP A 178 1.30 4.58 -40.64
CA ASP A 178 1.27 5.63 -39.62
C ASP A 178 1.47 5.14 -38.18
N VAL A 179 1.88 3.88 -38.01
CA VAL A 179 2.24 3.36 -36.69
C VAL A 179 3.54 3.99 -36.21
N GLU A 180 3.49 4.62 -35.04
CA GLU A 180 4.63 5.26 -34.39
C GLU A 180 4.76 4.81 -32.94
N ILE A 181 5.97 4.87 -32.39
CA ILE A 181 6.22 4.62 -30.97
C ILE A 181 5.97 5.91 -30.20
N VAL A 182 4.98 5.90 -29.30
CA VAL A 182 4.63 7.06 -28.46
C VAL A 182 5.12 6.97 -27.03
N LYS A 183 5.47 5.76 -26.57
CA LYS A 183 5.97 5.55 -25.21
C LYS A 183 7.08 4.52 -25.24
N VAL A 184 8.19 4.86 -24.58
CA VAL A 184 9.25 3.92 -24.21
C VAL A 184 9.59 4.21 -22.77
N GLU A 185 9.18 3.34 -21.86
CA GLU A 185 9.69 3.32 -20.50
C GLU A 185 10.72 2.21 -20.38
N LYS A 186 11.85 2.59 -19.78
CA LYS A 186 12.94 1.69 -19.45
C LYS A 186 12.99 1.59 -17.94
N LEU A 187 12.59 0.45 -17.42
CA LEU A 187 12.59 0.15 -16.00
C LEU A 187 13.71 -0.88 -15.76
N PRO A 188 14.89 -0.48 -15.24
CA PRO A 188 15.89 -1.46 -14.84
C PRO A 188 15.26 -2.38 -13.79
N LEU A 189 15.35 -3.69 -14.02
CA LEU A 189 14.83 -4.62 -13.04
C LEU A 189 15.72 -4.59 -11.81
N GLN A 190 15.06 -4.45 -10.66
CA GLN A 190 15.74 -4.47 -9.40
C GLN A 190 16.32 -5.88 -9.17
N TYR A 191 17.46 -5.98 -8.49
CA TYR A 191 18.06 -7.26 -8.02
C TYR A 191 18.61 -8.19 -9.12
N VAL A 192 18.95 -7.72 -10.31
CA VAL A 192 19.56 -8.57 -11.36
C VAL A 192 20.94 -8.06 -11.80
N THR A 193 21.96 -8.90 -11.62
CA THR A 193 23.36 -8.60 -12.00
C THR A 193 23.59 -8.67 -13.51
N ASN A 194 22.67 -9.29 -14.26
CA ASN A 194 22.73 -9.46 -15.70
C ASN A 194 22.23 -8.25 -16.49
N LYS A 195 21.97 -7.10 -15.84
CA LYS A 195 21.44 -5.87 -16.45
C LYS A 195 20.08 -6.06 -17.15
N ALA A 196 19.26 -7.03 -16.73
CA ALA A 196 17.93 -7.19 -17.29
C ALA A 196 17.09 -5.91 -17.12
N THR A 197 16.35 -5.58 -18.16
CA THR A 197 15.62 -4.32 -18.26
C THR A 197 14.20 -4.63 -18.71
N ARG A 198 13.22 -4.16 -17.94
CA ARG A 198 11.81 -4.16 -18.35
C ARG A 198 11.60 -2.99 -19.30
N PHE A 199 11.19 -3.29 -20.52
CA PHE A 199 10.80 -2.30 -21.51
C PHE A 199 9.28 -2.30 -21.60
N VAL A 200 8.69 -1.12 -21.37
CA VAL A 200 7.28 -0.87 -21.63
C VAL A 200 7.20 0.03 -22.85
N VAL A 201 6.81 -0.53 -23.99
CA VAL A 201 6.76 0.18 -25.27
C VAL A 201 5.32 0.19 -25.79
N LYS A 202 4.83 1.39 -26.11
CA LYS A 202 3.52 1.59 -26.75
C LYS A 202 3.71 2.11 -28.16
N ALA A 203 3.15 1.39 -29.13
CA ALA A 203 2.99 1.84 -30.50
C ALA A 203 1.52 2.23 -30.74
N VAL A 204 1.27 3.26 -31.53
CA VAL A 204 -0.08 3.69 -31.91
C VAL A 204 -0.14 4.01 -33.40
N GLY A 205 -1.27 3.71 -34.04
CA GLY A 205 -1.56 4.11 -35.42
C GLY A 205 -3.05 4.31 -35.63
N SER A 206 -3.43 4.96 -36.73
CA SER A 206 -4.84 5.15 -37.06
C SER A 206 -5.47 3.82 -37.45
N LEU A 207 -6.77 3.66 -37.19
CA LEU A 207 -7.49 2.47 -37.64
C LEU A 207 -7.47 2.44 -39.18
N LYS A 208 -7.01 1.32 -39.75
CA LYS A 208 -6.98 1.12 -41.20
C LYS A 208 -8.41 1.05 -41.73
N ALA A 209 -8.91 2.17 -42.26
CA ALA A 209 -10.18 2.20 -42.96
C ALA A 209 -10.10 1.29 -44.19
N THR A 210 -10.75 0.13 -44.15
CA THR A 210 -11.01 -0.64 -45.38
C THR A 210 -11.97 0.19 -46.21
N GLN A 211 -11.48 0.76 -47.31
CA GLN A 211 -12.36 1.14 -48.41
C GLN A 211 -13.05 -0.14 -48.88
N SER A 212 -14.29 -0.34 -48.45
CA SER A 212 -15.21 -1.23 -49.16
C SER A 212 -15.26 -0.74 -50.59
N GLU A 213 -14.71 -1.51 -51.53
CA GLU A 213 -15.07 -1.38 -52.93
C GLU A 213 -16.60 -1.37 -53.04
N ASN A 214 -17.11 -0.53 -53.93
CA ASN A 214 -18.53 -0.36 -54.23
C ASN A 214 -19.30 -1.70 -54.23
N SER A 215 -19.99 -1.98 -53.12
CA SER A 215 -21.20 -2.79 -53.17
C SER A 215 -22.36 -1.83 -52.94
N THR A 216 -23.13 -1.61 -54.00
CA THR A 216 -24.51 -1.13 -53.88
C THR A 216 -25.30 -2.19 -53.11
N ALA A 217 -25.13 -2.24 -51.79
CA ALA A 217 -26.11 -2.81 -50.91
C ALA A 217 -27.09 -1.68 -50.59
N GLU A 218 -28.34 -1.86 -51.01
CA GLU A 218 -29.43 -1.01 -50.55
C GLU A 218 -29.35 -0.89 -49.02
N VAL A 219 -29.09 0.33 -48.54
CA VAL A 219 -29.33 0.67 -47.15
C VAL A 219 -30.84 0.56 -46.97
N LYS A 220 -31.31 -0.60 -46.48
CA LYS A 220 -32.61 -0.63 -45.81
C LYS A 220 -32.47 0.30 -44.62
N GLY A 221 -33.04 1.49 -44.75
CA GLY A 221 -33.28 2.36 -43.62
C GLY A 221 -33.94 1.52 -42.54
N TYR A 222 -33.27 1.40 -41.40
CA TYR A 222 -34.01 1.11 -40.19
C TYR A 222 -34.78 2.38 -39.91
N ASP A 223 -36.10 2.33 -40.17
CA ASP A 223 -37.03 3.27 -39.57
C ASP A 223 -36.78 3.19 -38.06
N VAL A 224 -36.14 4.22 -37.52
CA VAL A 224 -36.20 4.49 -36.10
C VAL A 224 -37.62 4.95 -35.87
N GLU A 225 -38.49 4.02 -35.49
CA GLU A 225 -39.75 4.41 -34.86
C GLU A 225 -39.39 5.32 -33.68
N GLU A 226 -39.81 6.58 -33.76
CA GLU A 226 -39.89 7.46 -32.60
C GLU A 226 -40.74 6.73 -31.56
N ALA A 227 -40.08 6.12 -30.57
CA ALA A 227 -40.70 5.64 -29.36
C ALA A 227 -41.18 6.86 -28.56
N SER A 228 -42.29 7.44 -29.01
CA SER A 228 -43.14 8.35 -28.25
C SER A 228 -44.10 7.49 -27.42
N GLY A 229 -43.54 6.84 -26.40
CA GLY A 229 -44.29 6.16 -25.33
C GLY A 229 -43.79 6.67 -23.99
N PRO A 230 -44.65 6.78 -22.96
CA PRO A 230 -44.24 7.31 -21.66
C PRO A 230 -43.13 6.43 -21.08
N ASP A 231 -42.06 7.07 -20.62
CA ASP A 231 -40.92 6.46 -19.93
C ASP A 231 -41.39 5.69 -18.68
N ASP A 232 -41.79 4.44 -18.85
CA ASP A 232 -41.78 3.45 -17.77
C ASP A 232 -40.40 2.76 -17.78
N GLU A 233 -39.35 3.54 -17.51
CA GLU A 233 -38.07 2.97 -17.08
C GLU A 233 -38.31 2.28 -15.73
N ALA A 234 -38.42 0.96 -15.79
CA ALA A 234 -38.50 0.07 -14.65
C ALA A 234 -37.54 0.52 -13.55
N SER A 235 -38.09 0.76 -12.35
CA SER A 235 -37.34 1.18 -11.17
C SER A 235 -36.05 0.38 -11.06
N LYS A 236 -34.90 1.03 -11.25
CA LYS A 236 -33.60 0.44 -10.91
C LYS A 236 -33.69 0.06 -9.45
N ARG A 237 -33.81 -1.25 -9.20
CA ARG A 237 -33.74 -1.83 -7.86
C ARG A 237 -32.54 -1.21 -7.16
N GLU A 238 -32.78 -0.58 -6.01
CA GLU A 238 -31.73 -0.25 -5.06
C GLU A 238 -30.88 -1.50 -4.85
N VAL A 239 -29.64 -1.47 -5.33
CA VAL A 239 -28.63 -2.45 -4.95
C VAL A 239 -28.19 -2.07 -3.54
N LEU A 240 -29.04 -2.41 -2.57
CA LEU A 240 -28.75 -2.29 -1.14
C LEU A 240 -29.21 -3.57 -0.45
N THR A 241 -28.52 -4.68 -0.73
CA THR A 241 -28.40 -5.80 0.21
C THR A 241 -27.23 -6.71 -0.22
N GLU A 242 -25.99 -6.24 -0.12
CA GLU A 242 -24.87 -7.18 0.03
C GLU A 242 -24.82 -7.61 1.51
N ARG A 243 -25.50 -8.72 1.82
CA ARG A 243 -25.43 -9.39 3.14
C ARG A 243 -24.24 -10.34 3.26
N GLU A 244 -23.45 -10.51 2.20
CA GLU A 244 -22.21 -11.27 2.24
C GLU A 244 -21.05 -10.26 2.28
N GLY A 245 -20.34 -10.22 3.40
CA GLY A 245 -19.20 -9.32 3.56
C GLY A 245 -18.14 -9.53 2.47
N SER A 246 -17.36 -8.49 2.18
CA SER A 246 -16.26 -8.59 1.22
C SER A 246 -15.29 -9.69 1.63
N LEU A 247 -15.03 -10.64 0.73
CA LEU A 247 -14.03 -11.69 0.94
C LEU A 247 -12.61 -11.14 1.18
N ALA A 248 -12.35 -9.90 0.73
CA ALA A 248 -11.08 -9.20 0.93
C ALA A 248 -11.07 -8.27 2.15
N ARG A 249 -12.23 -7.97 2.75
CA ARG A 249 -12.36 -7.15 3.97
C ARG A 249 -13.32 -7.80 4.98
N PRO A 250 -12.87 -8.88 5.65
CA PRO A 250 -13.71 -9.65 6.57
C PRO A 250 -14.34 -8.85 7.71
N SER A 251 -13.71 -7.74 8.13
CA SER A 251 -14.17 -6.88 9.23
C SER A 251 -15.30 -5.91 8.86
N LEU A 252 -15.62 -5.73 7.57
CA LEU A 252 -16.53 -4.66 7.09
C LEU A 252 -17.93 -4.70 7.74
N ASN A 253 -18.39 -5.87 8.16
CA ASN A 253 -19.70 -6.08 8.80
C ASN A 253 -19.59 -6.64 10.23
N VAL A 254 -18.43 -6.49 10.87
CA VAL A 254 -18.16 -6.97 12.23
C VAL A 254 -18.05 -5.77 13.16
N ASP A 255 -18.81 -5.79 14.26
CA ASP A 255 -18.61 -4.82 15.33
C ASP A 255 -17.34 -5.16 16.11
N LEU A 256 -16.27 -4.43 15.83
CA LEU A 256 -14.96 -4.66 16.43
C LEU A 256 -14.93 -4.32 17.93
N ASN A 257 -15.88 -3.55 18.46
CA ASN A 257 -15.97 -3.28 19.90
C ASN A 257 -16.29 -4.56 20.68
N THR A 258 -17.18 -5.38 20.14
CA THR A 258 -17.65 -6.62 20.78
C THR A 258 -16.95 -7.87 20.26
N TYR A 259 -16.21 -7.77 19.15
CA TYR A 259 -15.43 -8.86 18.57
C TYR A 259 -14.40 -9.44 19.55
N ARG A 260 -14.44 -10.78 19.71
CA ARG A 260 -13.49 -11.56 20.49
C ARG A 260 -12.89 -12.68 19.62
N PRO A 261 -11.56 -12.86 19.63
CA PRO A 261 -10.92 -13.98 18.94
C PRO A 261 -11.28 -15.32 19.61
N GLU A 262 -11.35 -16.39 18.83
CA GLU A 262 -11.66 -17.72 19.34
C GLU A 262 -10.41 -18.38 19.94
N VAL A 263 -10.35 -18.49 21.26
CA VAL A 263 -9.26 -19.19 21.96
C VAL A 263 -9.81 -20.43 22.67
N LYS A 264 -9.26 -21.61 22.34
CA LYS A 264 -9.60 -22.90 22.95
C LYS A 264 -8.43 -23.38 23.80
N GLY A 265 -8.57 -23.27 25.12
CA GLY A 265 -7.47 -23.54 26.04
C GLY A 265 -6.33 -22.55 25.85
N ASP A 266 -5.16 -23.04 25.45
CA ASP A 266 -3.94 -22.27 25.16
C ASP A 266 -3.71 -22.04 23.66
N THR A 267 -4.70 -22.40 22.83
CA THR A 267 -4.60 -22.33 21.36
C THR A 267 -5.58 -21.29 20.82
N TRP A 268 -5.06 -20.26 20.16
CA TRP A 268 -5.85 -19.30 19.41
C TRP A 268 -6.14 -19.82 17.99
N ILE A 269 -7.41 -19.92 17.66
CA ILE A 269 -7.90 -20.30 16.33
C ILE A 269 -8.07 -19.05 15.48
N ILE A 270 -7.32 -18.97 14.37
CA ILE A 270 -7.32 -17.79 13.50
C ILE A 270 -8.57 -17.79 12.62
N SER A 271 -9.37 -16.72 12.73
CA SER A 271 -10.51 -16.43 11.86
C SER A 271 -10.12 -15.50 10.70
N PRO A 272 -10.98 -15.35 9.67
CA PRO A 272 -10.77 -14.35 8.62
C PRO A 272 -10.61 -12.91 9.13
N VAL A 273 -11.32 -12.53 10.20
CA VAL A 273 -11.19 -11.19 10.81
C VAL A 273 -9.81 -11.05 11.44
N ASP A 274 -9.34 -12.07 12.17
CA ASP A 274 -8.00 -12.04 12.77
C ASP A 274 -6.90 -11.86 11.73
N VAL A 275 -7.04 -12.49 10.55
CA VAL A 275 -6.09 -12.32 9.44
C VAL A 275 -5.98 -10.86 8.99
N GLU A 276 -7.11 -10.16 8.81
CA GLU A 276 -7.12 -8.75 8.41
C GLU A 276 -6.47 -7.86 9.48
N LEU A 277 -6.79 -8.10 10.76
CA LEU A 277 -6.24 -7.34 11.88
C LEU A 277 -4.73 -7.60 12.03
N ILE A 278 -4.27 -8.86 11.97
CA ILE A 278 -2.84 -9.20 12.00
C ILE A 278 -2.12 -8.53 10.84
N ALA A 279 -2.66 -8.57 9.62
CA ALA A 279 -2.01 -8.00 8.44
C ALA A 279 -1.81 -6.47 8.54
N CYS A 280 -2.80 -5.76 9.05
CA CYS A 280 -2.71 -4.30 9.27
C CYS A 280 -1.65 -3.96 10.32
N GLY A 281 -1.66 -4.63 11.48
CA GLY A 281 -0.66 -4.40 12.52
C GLY A 281 0.75 -4.83 12.12
N ALA A 282 0.88 -5.94 11.40
CA ALA A 282 2.17 -6.38 10.84
C ALA A 282 2.73 -5.34 9.86
N GLY A 283 1.87 -4.69 9.05
CA GLY A 283 2.26 -3.55 8.23
C GLY A 283 2.89 -2.42 9.05
N ILE A 284 2.25 -2.04 10.17
CA ILE A 284 2.76 -1.01 11.09
C ILE A 284 4.08 -1.43 11.73
N LEU A 285 4.24 -2.69 12.11
CA LEU A 285 5.50 -3.22 12.65
C LEU A 285 6.58 -3.45 11.58
N GLY A 286 6.22 -3.34 10.29
CA GLY A 286 7.10 -3.54 9.13
C GLY A 286 8.13 -2.44 8.92
N THR A 287 7.98 -1.28 9.54
CA THR A 287 8.93 -0.16 9.42
C THR A 287 9.26 0.21 7.96
N GLY A 288 8.27 0.12 7.07
CA GLY A 288 8.45 0.36 5.63
C GLY A 288 8.87 -0.86 4.80
N GLY A 289 9.20 -1.98 5.43
CA GLY A 289 9.65 -3.20 4.76
C GLY A 289 8.89 -4.47 5.16
N GLY A 290 9.55 -5.63 5.08
CA GLY A 290 8.94 -6.96 5.36
C GLY A 290 7.96 -7.49 4.30
N GLY A 291 7.78 -6.77 3.18
CA GLY A 291 6.88 -7.15 2.08
C GLY A 291 5.40 -6.83 2.32
N SER A 292 4.55 -7.07 1.32
CA SER A 292 3.12 -6.75 1.40
C SER A 292 2.36 -7.70 2.34
N SER A 293 1.89 -7.20 3.48
CA SER A 293 1.01 -7.94 4.39
C SER A 293 -0.33 -8.27 3.74
N TYR A 294 -0.85 -7.39 2.89
CA TYR A 294 -2.09 -7.61 2.14
C TYR A 294 -2.04 -8.86 1.25
N ASN A 295 -0.95 -9.05 0.48
CA ASN A 295 -0.82 -10.21 -0.39
C ASN A 295 -0.82 -11.53 0.40
N VAL A 296 -0.13 -11.56 1.53
CA VAL A 296 -0.07 -12.75 2.40
C VAL A 296 -1.40 -12.96 3.12
N ALA A 297 -2.12 -11.89 3.49
CA ALA A 297 -3.47 -11.98 4.04
C ALA A 297 -4.43 -12.66 3.06
N LEU A 298 -4.42 -12.25 1.78
CA LEU A 298 -5.22 -12.89 0.73
C LEU A 298 -4.88 -14.38 0.56
N GLN A 299 -3.59 -14.73 0.56
CA GLN A 299 -3.16 -16.13 0.54
C GLN A 299 -3.68 -16.90 1.76
N THR A 300 -3.61 -16.30 2.95
CA THR A 300 -4.09 -16.89 4.20
C THR A 300 -5.60 -17.13 4.18
N LEU A 301 -6.37 -16.15 3.71
CA LEU A 301 -7.82 -16.27 3.53
C LEU A 301 -8.17 -17.40 2.56
N ALA A 302 -7.43 -17.53 1.46
CA ALA A 302 -7.59 -18.64 0.52
C ALA A 302 -7.30 -20.01 1.17
N GLN A 303 -6.29 -20.10 2.06
CA GLN A 303 -6.03 -21.33 2.82
C GLN A 303 -7.15 -21.65 3.82
N LEU A 304 -7.68 -20.65 4.52
CA LEU A 304 -8.83 -20.85 5.43
C LEU A 304 -10.07 -21.32 4.68
N GLN A 305 -10.35 -20.77 3.50
CA GLN A 305 -11.46 -21.23 2.65
C GLN A 305 -11.27 -22.68 2.20
N LYS A 306 -10.04 -23.05 1.84
CA LYS A 306 -9.71 -24.40 1.36
C LYS A 306 -9.75 -25.46 2.46
N HIS A 307 -9.24 -25.15 3.65
CA HIS A 307 -9.02 -26.12 4.72
C HIS A 307 -10.02 -26.03 5.88
N GLY A 308 -10.78 -24.94 5.97
CA GLY A 308 -11.73 -24.67 7.05
C GLY A 308 -11.10 -24.00 8.28
N MET A 309 -11.97 -23.52 9.18
CA MET A 309 -11.57 -22.97 10.48
C MET A 309 -10.88 -24.02 11.35
N GLY A 310 -9.94 -23.60 12.20
CA GLY A 310 -9.18 -24.49 13.08
C GLY A 310 -7.87 -25.01 12.47
N ARG A 311 -7.67 -24.84 11.15
CA ARG A 311 -6.43 -25.25 10.48
C ARG A 311 -5.24 -24.36 10.87
N ILE A 312 -5.47 -23.06 10.93
CA ILE A 312 -4.45 -22.07 11.33
C ILE A 312 -4.59 -21.78 12.82
N ARG A 313 -3.50 -22.00 13.56
CA ARG A 313 -3.47 -21.96 15.02
C ARG A 313 -2.27 -21.17 15.51
N VAL A 314 -2.43 -20.44 16.61
CA VAL A 314 -1.35 -19.73 17.29
C VAL A 314 -1.24 -20.21 18.74
N VAL A 315 -0.03 -20.49 19.23
CA VAL A 315 0.26 -20.96 20.59
C VAL A 315 1.33 -20.10 21.26
N SER A 316 1.33 -20.07 22.59
CA SER A 316 2.35 -19.33 23.36
C SER A 316 3.72 -19.99 23.23
N PRO A 317 4.84 -19.23 23.15
CA PRO A 317 6.19 -19.79 23.21
C PRO A 317 6.43 -20.65 24.47
N GLU A 318 5.76 -20.32 25.59
CA GLU A 318 5.86 -21.09 26.84
C GLU A 318 5.27 -22.51 26.76
N SER A 319 4.38 -22.75 25.80
CA SER A 319 3.77 -24.08 25.58
C SER A 319 4.71 -25.06 24.89
N LEU A 320 5.83 -24.59 24.32
CA LEU A 320 6.78 -25.43 23.60
C LEU A 320 7.57 -26.32 24.58
N PRO A 321 7.74 -27.63 24.29
CA PRO A 321 8.81 -28.42 24.92
C PRO A 321 10.19 -27.80 24.68
N ASP A 322 11.11 -27.90 25.62
CA ASP A 322 12.46 -27.31 25.48
C ASP A 322 13.26 -27.90 24.31
N ASP A 323 12.99 -29.16 23.96
CA ASP A 323 13.57 -29.91 22.85
C ASP A 323 12.71 -29.89 21.58
N ALA A 324 11.63 -29.08 21.55
CA ALA A 324 10.79 -28.89 20.37
C ALA A 324 11.61 -28.46 19.17
N VAL A 325 11.25 -28.92 17.97
CA VAL A 325 11.84 -28.44 16.72
C VAL A 325 10.93 -27.34 16.18
N VAL A 326 11.44 -26.11 16.10
CA VAL A 326 10.68 -24.95 15.61
C VAL A 326 11.33 -24.45 14.33
N VAL A 327 10.56 -24.48 13.24
CA VAL A 327 11.04 -24.05 11.92
C VAL A 327 10.71 -22.58 11.69
N GLU A 328 11.53 -21.91 10.90
CA GLU A 328 11.27 -20.56 10.41
C GLU A 328 11.17 -20.55 8.88
N GLY A 329 10.50 -19.53 8.34
CA GLY A 329 10.41 -19.30 6.91
C GLY A 329 10.06 -17.85 6.62
N ALA A 330 10.69 -17.28 5.60
CA ALA A 330 10.47 -15.90 5.18
C ALA A 330 10.45 -15.78 3.66
N GLY A 331 9.69 -14.81 3.16
CA GLY A 331 9.87 -14.27 1.82
C GLY A 331 11.17 -13.48 1.75
N TYR A 332 11.91 -13.67 0.66
CA TYR A 332 13.24 -13.11 0.48
C TYR A 332 13.43 -12.61 -0.95
N GLY A 333 13.89 -11.37 -1.11
CA GLY A 333 14.12 -10.77 -2.42
C GLY A 333 13.61 -9.33 -2.52
N ALA A 334 13.21 -8.95 -3.73
CA ALA A 334 12.83 -7.60 -4.10
C ALA A 334 11.35 -7.31 -3.80
N PRO A 335 11.00 -6.36 -2.92
CA PRO A 335 9.60 -6.00 -2.68
C PRO A 335 8.88 -5.54 -3.96
N SER A 336 9.57 -4.82 -4.85
CA SER A 336 8.97 -4.38 -6.13
C SER A 336 8.59 -5.55 -7.04
N VAL A 337 9.30 -6.68 -6.95
CA VAL A 337 9.01 -7.87 -7.77
C VAL A 337 7.94 -8.72 -7.10
N SER A 338 8.03 -8.96 -5.80
CA SER A 338 7.03 -9.76 -5.08
C SER A 338 5.65 -9.08 -5.03
N ASN A 339 5.58 -7.76 -5.16
CA ASN A 339 4.31 -7.03 -5.29
C ASN A 339 3.62 -7.22 -6.66
N GLU A 340 4.37 -7.46 -7.74
CA GLU A 340 3.80 -7.68 -9.08
C GLU A 340 3.70 -9.18 -9.45
N ARG A 341 4.65 -10.00 -8.95
CA ARG A 341 4.72 -11.43 -9.21
C ARG A 341 4.18 -12.20 -8.01
N LEU A 342 2.91 -12.56 -8.09
CA LEU A 342 2.27 -13.44 -7.10
C LEU A 342 3.08 -14.74 -6.93
N SER A 343 3.28 -15.13 -5.67
CA SER A 343 3.98 -16.36 -5.28
C SER A 343 3.21 -17.59 -5.78
N SER A 344 3.94 -18.68 -6.06
CA SER A 344 3.33 -19.99 -6.37
C SER A 344 2.64 -20.60 -5.16
N GLY A 345 2.98 -20.12 -3.96
CA GLY A 345 2.52 -20.65 -2.67
C GLY A 345 3.30 -21.87 -2.22
N THR A 346 4.46 -22.17 -2.81
CA THR A 346 5.31 -23.32 -2.43
C THR A 346 6.71 -22.92 -1.98
N GLU A 347 7.16 -21.70 -2.28
CA GLU A 347 8.57 -21.32 -2.16
C GLU A 347 9.13 -21.49 -0.74
N ILE A 348 8.34 -21.12 0.27
CA ILE A 348 8.75 -21.28 1.68
C ILE A 348 8.70 -22.74 2.09
N PHE A 349 7.70 -23.49 1.62
CA PHE A 349 7.55 -24.89 1.97
C PHE A 349 8.72 -25.70 1.41
N ASP A 350 9.10 -25.44 0.15
CA ASP A 350 10.23 -26.08 -0.51
C ASP A 350 11.56 -25.78 0.22
N ALA A 351 11.74 -24.55 0.73
CA ALA A 351 12.91 -24.17 1.53
C ALA A 351 12.94 -24.88 2.89
N VAL A 352 11.82 -24.86 3.65
CA VAL A 352 11.69 -25.53 4.96
C VAL A 352 11.89 -27.05 4.82
N ASP A 353 11.23 -27.67 3.85
CA ASP A 353 11.32 -29.12 3.60
C ASP A 353 12.74 -29.53 3.22
N THR A 354 13.44 -28.71 2.44
CA THR A 354 14.83 -28.95 2.07
C THR A 354 15.76 -28.92 3.29
N VAL A 355 15.62 -27.92 4.15
CA VAL A 355 16.40 -27.83 5.39
C VAL A 355 16.10 -29.03 6.29
N ASN A 356 14.82 -29.34 6.52
CA ASN A 356 14.40 -30.47 7.37
C ASN A 356 14.95 -31.80 6.84
N LYS A 357 14.89 -32.02 5.53
CA LYS A 357 15.45 -33.21 4.88
C LYS A 357 16.96 -33.34 5.10
N ILE A 358 17.71 -32.25 4.98
CA ILE A 358 19.17 -32.23 5.21
C ILE A 358 19.50 -32.50 6.68
N MET A 359 18.70 -31.92 7.58
CA MET A 359 18.86 -32.06 9.03
C MET A 359 18.34 -33.40 9.57
N GLY A 360 17.60 -34.17 8.77
CA GLY A 360 17.00 -35.44 9.17
C GLY A 360 15.73 -35.32 10.00
N TYR A 361 15.07 -34.16 10.00
CA TYR A 361 13.77 -33.97 10.64
C TYR A 361 12.66 -34.47 9.73
N SER A 362 11.82 -35.36 10.27
CA SER A 362 10.61 -35.87 9.59
C SER A 362 9.32 -35.21 10.10
N ASP A 363 9.40 -34.48 11.21
CA ASP A 363 8.32 -33.70 11.81
C ASP A 363 8.93 -32.54 12.63
N PHE A 364 8.13 -31.53 12.92
CA PHE A 364 8.47 -30.40 13.77
C PHE A 364 7.26 -29.93 14.58
N THR A 365 7.50 -29.19 15.66
CA THR A 365 6.51 -28.85 16.68
C THR A 365 5.73 -27.57 16.34
N GLY A 366 6.40 -26.57 15.75
CA GLY A 366 5.78 -25.28 15.45
C GLY A 366 6.56 -24.46 14.43
N ILE A 367 5.95 -23.34 14.02
CA ILE A 367 6.48 -22.41 13.02
C ILE A 367 6.63 -21.05 13.69
N ILE A 368 7.75 -20.38 13.52
CA ILE A 368 7.97 -19.02 14.03
C ILE A 368 8.23 -18.05 12.89
N ALA A 369 7.76 -16.81 13.05
CA ALA A 369 8.06 -15.75 12.09
C ALA A 369 9.51 -15.31 12.30
N VAL A 370 10.25 -15.11 11.20
CA VAL A 370 11.58 -14.51 11.30
C VAL A 370 11.43 -13.08 11.82
N GLU A 371 10.53 -12.32 11.19
CA GLU A 371 10.19 -10.95 11.58
C GLU A 371 8.66 -10.80 11.62
N ILE A 372 8.14 -9.99 12.56
CA ILE A 372 6.70 -9.64 12.60
C ILE A 372 6.33 -8.58 11.55
N GLY A 373 7.32 -7.93 10.95
CA GLY A 373 7.10 -6.84 10.01
C GLY A 373 6.55 -7.28 8.65
N GLY A 374 5.55 -6.56 8.15
CA GLY A 374 5.02 -6.71 6.80
C GLY A 374 4.42 -8.09 6.48
N GLY A 375 4.61 -8.53 5.23
CA GLY A 375 4.18 -9.84 4.75
C GLY A 375 4.86 -11.01 5.43
N ASN A 376 6.14 -10.88 5.81
CA ASN A 376 6.87 -11.90 6.56
C ASN A 376 6.24 -12.19 7.92
N GLY A 377 5.71 -11.18 8.60
CA GLY A 377 4.95 -11.37 9.84
C GLY A 377 3.68 -12.22 9.68
N CYS A 378 3.13 -12.28 8.47
CA CYS A 378 1.90 -13.04 8.17
C CYS A 378 2.18 -14.41 7.55
N ILE A 379 3.40 -14.68 7.07
CA ILE A 379 3.68 -15.82 6.18
C ILE A 379 3.72 -17.17 6.90
N THR A 380 3.77 -17.14 8.22
CA THR A 380 3.62 -18.31 9.08
C THR A 380 2.18 -18.83 9.10
N LEU A 381 1.18 -17.99 8.86
CA LEU A 381 -0.24 -18.40 8.85
C LEU A 381 -0.56 -19.39 7.71
N PRO A 382 -0.22 -19.13 6.43
CA PRO A 382 -0.42 -20.13 5.39
C PRO A 382 0.48 -21.36 5.59
N SER A 383 1.66 -21.20 6.18
CA SER A 383 2.55 -22.32 6.54
C SER A 383 1.91 -23.23 7.60
N SER A 384 1.23 -22.64 8.60
CA SER A 384 0.45 -23.37 9.59
C SER A 384 -0.65 -24.20 8.94
N ALA A 385 -1.36 -23.61 7.97
CA ALA A 385 -2.38 -24.34 7.21
C ALA A 385 -1.82 -25.55 6.44
N HIS A 386 -0.67 -25.34 5.78
CA HIS A 386 0.02 -26.35 4.98
C HIS A 386 0.48 -27.53 5.82
N TYR A 387 1.27 -27.27 6.86
CA TYR A 387 1.91 -28.31 7.68
C TYR A 387 1.02 -28.86 8.80
N ASP A 388 -0.12 -28.23 9.09
CA ASP A 388 -0.94 -28.55 10.26
C ASP A 388 -0.17 -28.44 11.58
N ARG A 389 0.61 -27.37 11.69
CA ARG A 389 1.43 -27.05 12.86
C ARG A 389 1.12 -25.63 13.35
N PRO A 390 1.14 -25.37 14.66
CA PRO A 390 0.83 -24.05 15.18
C PRO A 390 1.94 -23.04 14.86
N VAL A 391 1.54 -21.78 14.68
CA VAL A 391 2.43 -20.63 14.73
C VAL A 391 2.73 -20.32 16.19
N VAL A 392 3.99 -20.03 16.51
CA VAL A 392 4.37 -19.52 17.83
C VAL A 392 4.05 -18.02 17.88
N ASP A 393 3.38 -17.56 18.93
CA ASP A 393 3.10 -16.13 19.18
C ASP A 393 4.39 -15.41 19.59
N ALA A 394 5.31 -15.30 18.64
CA ALA A 394 6.61 -14.67 18.75
C ALA A 394 7.20 -14.47 17.36
N ASP A 395 8.21 -13.61 17.27
CA ASP A 395 9.09 -13.55 16.12
C ASP A 395 10.54 -13.37 16.58
N LEU A 396 11.48 -13.38 15.62
CA LEU A 396 12.91 -13.35 15.92
C LEU A 396 13.53 -11.96 15.76
N MET A 397 12.75 -10.92 15.45
CA MET A 397 13.24 -9.55 15.27
C MET A 397 12.49 -8.48 16.09
N GLY A 398 11.19 -8.63 16.35
CA GLY A 398 10.31 -7.63 16.96
C GLY A 398 9.96 -6.45 16.04
N ARG A 399 10.48 -6.45 14.81
CA ARG A 399 10.32 -5.46 13.73
C ARG A 399 10.78 -6.09 12.41
N ALA A 400 10.73 -5.37 11.29
CA ALA A 400 11.48 -5.78 10.10
C ALA A 400 12.94 -5.31 10.14
N TYR A 401 13.86 -6.15 9.63
CA TYR A 401 15.24 -5.79 9.36
C TYR A 401 15.71 -6.28 7.98
N PRO A 402 16.72 -5.64 7.38
CA PRO A 402 17.07 -5.92 6.00
C PRO A 402 17.89 -7.20 5.80
N THR A 403 18.48 -7.81 6.85
CA THR A 403 19.44 -8.91 6.69
C THR A 403 19.24 -10.05 7.68
N ILE A 404 19.63 -11.27 7.30
CA ILE A 404 19.51 -12.48 8.12
C ILE A 404 20.26 -12.37 9.46
N GLU A 405 21.32 -11.56 9.55
CA GLU A 405 22.10 -11.37 10.79
C GLU A 405 21.27 -10.73 11.91
N HIS A 406 20.16 -10.07 11.56
CA HIS A 406 19.22 -9.47 12.52
C HIS A 406 18.23 -10.46 13.13
N THR A 407 18.51 -11.76 13.08
CA THR A 407 17.66 -12.76 13.76
C THR A 407 18.20 -12.97 15.17
N SER A 408 17.38 -12.69 16.19
CA SER A 408 17.81 -12.60 17.60
C SER A 408 18.63 -13.79 18.14
N PRO A 409 18.34 -15.08 17.85
CA PRO A 409 19.17 -16.18 18.32
C PRO A 409 20.61 -16.15 17.78
N TYR A 410 20.86 -15.46 16.66
CA TYR A 410 22.21 -15.32 16.08
C TYR A 410 23.11 -14.38 16.88
N LEU A 411 22.54 -13.46 17.67
CA LEU A 411 23.28 -12.66 18.65
C LEU A 411 23.95 -13.54 19.71
N PHE A 412 23.39 -14.73 19.97
CA PHE A 412 23.84 -15.70 20.96
C PHE A 412 24.56 -16.90 20.33
N GLY A 413 24.95 -16.79 19.05
CA GLY A 413 25.78 -17.79 18.36
C GLY A 413 25.03 -19.01 17.81
N CYS A 414 23.70 -18.96 17.68
CA CYS A 414 22.95 -20.03 17.03
C CYS A 414 23.33 -20.14 15.55
N ALA A 415 23.40 -21.36 15.01
CA ALA A 415 23.76 -21.57 13.62
C ALA A 415 22.60 -21.20 12.69
N ALA A 416 22.87 -20.41 11.65
CA ALA A 416 21.92 -20.14 10.56
C ALA A 416 21.97 -21.22 9.47
N CYS A 417 23.08 -21.95 9.34
CA CYS A 417 23.25 -23.00 8.32
C CYS A 417 22.84 -24.39 8.85
N PRO A 418 22.27 -25.27 8.01
CA PRO A 418 22.00 -25.07 6.59
C PRO A 418 20.87 -24.05 6.36
N CYS A 419 21.04 -23.21 5.35
CA CYS A 419 20.07 -22.19 4.98
C CYS A 419 19.72 -22.36 3.50
N ALA A 420 18.43 -22.52 3.21
CA ALA A 420 17.92 -22.78 1.88
C ALA A 420 17.15 -21.59 1.32
N THR A 421 17.17 -21.42 0.00
CA THR A 421 16.29 -20.51 -0.74
C THR A 421 15.70 -21.23 -1.95
N ALA A 422 14.40 -21.01 -2.20
CA ALA A 422 13.67 -21.69 -3.26
C ALA A 422 12.75 -20.74 -4.06
N ASP A 423 12.60 -21.04 -5.36
CA ASP A 423 11.70 -20.31 -6.26
C ASP A 423 10.34 -21.00 -6.44
N GLY A 424 9.42 -20.31 -7.11
CA GLY A 424 8.07 -20.84 -7.40
C GLY A 424 8.02 -21.97 -8.44
N LYS A 425 9.17 -22.53 -8.81
CA LYS A 425 9.32 -23.67 -9.73
C LYS A 425 9.96 -24.89 -9.04
N GLY A 426 10.21 -24.81 -7.73
CA GLY A 426 10.81 -25.88 -6.94
C GLY A 426 12.33 -25.97 -7.08
N ASN A 427 13.00 -25.00 -7.72
CA ASN A 427 14.46 -24.93 -7.70
C ASN A 427 14.89 -24.47 -6.31
N THR A 428 15.81 -25.21 -5.69
CA THR A 428 16.29 -24.89 -4.34
C THR A 428 17.82 -24.85 -4.30
N VAL A 429 18.36 -23.82 -3.65
CA VAL A 429 19.80 -23.64 -3.38
C VAL A 429 20.04 -23.63 -1.88
N VAL A 430 21.08 -24.32 -1.42
CA VAL A 430 21.40 -24.44 0.01
C VAL A 430 22.83 -24.00 0.30
N ALA A 431 22.98 -23.09 1.26
CA ALA A 431 24.25 -22.81 1.90
C ALA A 431 24.44 -23.76 3.09
N MET A 432 25.34 -24.73 2.96
CA MET A 432 25.58 -25.74 4.00
C MET A 432 26.40 -25.21 5.19
N LYS A 433 27.30 -24.25 4.94
CA LYS A 433 28.15 -23.63 5.96
C LYS A 433 28.71 -22.31 5.43
N THR A 434 28.83 -21.32 6.30
CA THR A 434 29.51 -20.05 6.03
C THR A 434 30.42 -19.66 7.19
N GLU A 435 31.33 -18.71 6.95
CA GLU A 435 32.21 -18.16 7.99
C GLU A 435 31.53 -17.11 8.87
N SER A 436 30.47 -16.46 8.36
CA SER A 436 29.73 -15.40 9.02
C SER A 436 28.30 -15.29 8.47
N TYR A 437 27.43 -14.59 9.20
CA TYR A 437 26.07 -14.28 8.75
C TYR A 437 26.06 -13.32 7.55
N SER A 438 26.93 -12.31 7.54
CA SER A 438 27.13 -11.43 6.38
C SER A 438 27.52 -12.20 5.11
N LYS A 439 28.38 -13.23 5.23
CA LYS A 439 28.72 -14.08 4.09
C LYS A 439 27.53 -14.93 3.63
N LEU A 440 26.73 -15.44 4.57
CA LEU A 440 25.50 -16.17 4.28
C LEU A 440 24.49 -15.28 3.53
N GLU A 441 24.22 -14.09 4.04
CA GLU A 441 23.38 -13.08 3.40
C GLU A 441 23.78 -12.85 1.94
N GLY A 442 25.08 -12.65 1.68
CA GLY A 442 25.59 -12.46 0.32
C GLY A 442 25.36 -13.66 -0.60
N LEU A 443 25.52 -14.89 -0.09
CA LEU A 443 25.29 -16.11 -0.87
C LEU A 443 23.80 -16.32 -1.18
N ILE A 444 22.93 -16.18 -0.17
CA ILE A 444 21.49 -16.34 -0.33
C ILE A 444 20.92 -15.26 -1.23
N ARG A 445 21.34 -13.99 -1.10
CA ARG A 445 20.96 -12.92 -2.05
C ARG A 445 21.39 -13.25 -3.47
N THR A 446 22.62 -13.74 -3.66
CA THR A 446 23.10 -14.11 -5.01
C THR A 446 22.25 -15.23 -5.62
N ALA A 447 21.90 -16.25 -4.83
CA ALA A 447 21.01 -17.31 -5.28
C ALA A 447 19.59 -16.79 -5.57
N CYS A 448 19.03 -15.93 -4.71
CA CYS A 448 17.74 -15.27 -4.92
C CYS A 448 17.70 -14.50 -6.24
N VAL A 449 18.79 -13.84 -6.64
CA VAL A 449 18.89 -13.16 -7.94
C VAL A 449 18.71 -14.15 -9.10
N GLU A 450 19.44 -15.26 -9.07
CA GLU A 450 19.38 -16.30 -10.10
C GLU A 450 17.99 -16.96 -10.16
N LEU A 451 17.35 -17.11 -9.00
CA LEU A 451 16.02 -17.69 -8.82
C LEU A 451 14.86 -16.71 -9.17
N GLY A 452 15.17 -15.58 -9.80
CA GLY A 452 14.16 -14.64 -10.28
C GLY A 452 13.69 -13.64 -9.23
N THR A 453 14.59 -13.23 -8.32
CA THR A 453 14.51 -12.04 -7.46
C THR A 453 13.37 -11.98 -6.43
N ALA A 454 12.61 -13.06 -6.28
CA ALA A 454 11.69 -13.30 -5.17
C ALA A 454 11.67 -14.81 -4.88
N THR A 455 11.93 -15.18 -3.63
CA THR A 455 12.12 -16.56 -3.19
C THR A 455 11.55 -16.76 -1.78
N GLY A 456 11.34 -18.00 -1.39
CA GLY A 456 11.22 -18.39 0.01
C GLY A 456 12.59 -18.72 0.57
N CYS A 457 12.81 -18.48 1.86
CA CYS A 457 14.05 -18.81 2.55
C CYS A 457 13.74 -19.42 3.91
N ALA A 458 14.57 -20.38 4.33
CA ALA A 458 14.50 -21.02 5.65
C ALA A 458 15.92 -21.33 6.15
N ALA A 459 16.20 -21.01 7.42
CA ALA A 459 17.43 -21.39 8.10
C ALA A 459 17.26 -22.66 8.95
N ALA A 460 18.34 -23.06 9.62
CA ALA A 460 18.32 -24.21 10.53
C ALA A 460 17.25 -24.02 11.64
N PRO A 461 16.46 -25.06 11.97
CA PRO A 461 15.45 -24.97 13.02
C PRO A 461 16.03 -24.69 14.41
N PHE A 462 15.25 -24.05 15.26
CA PHE A 462 15.60 -23.77 16.65
C PHE A 462 14.97 -24.79 17.61
N SER A 463 15.57 -24.94 18.79
CA SER A 463 14.92 -25.67 19.87
C SER A 463 13.89 -24.80 20.59
N GLY A 464 12.87 -25.39 21.20
CA GLY A 464 11.88 -24.64 21.99
C GLY A 464 12.52 -23.82 23.11
N ARG A 465 13.61 -24.31 23.72
CA ARG A 465 14.39 -23.53 24.69
C ARG A 465 14.98 -22.25 24.09
N ILE A 466 15.58 -22.34 22.89
CA ILE A 466 16.13 -21.17 22.19
C ILE A 466 15.05 -20.14 21.89
N ILE A 467 13.85 -20.59 21.51
CA ILE A 467 12.71 -19.71 21.29
C ILE A 467 12.30 -18.99 22.57
N LYS A 468 12.17 -19.70 23.69
CA LYS A 468 11.82 -19.08 24.99
C LYS A 468 12.87 -18.08 25.48
N ASP A 469 14.15 -18.40 25.28
CA ASP A 469 15.26 -17.59 25.77
C ASP A 469 15.48 -16.32 24.91
N TYR A 470 15.28 -16.41 23.59
CA TYR A 470 15.75 -15.37 22.66
C TYR A 470 14.73 -14.83 21.66
N ALA A 471 13.53 -15.40 21.51
CA ALA A 471 12.51 -14.79 20.65
C ALA A 471 11.85 -13.57 21.33
N ILE A 472 11.27 -12.69 20.52
CA ILE A 472 10.43 -11.59 21.02
C ILE A 472 9.01 -12.14 21.15
N PRO A 473 8.45 -12.28 22.36
CA PRO A 473 7.15 -12.90 22.55
C PRO A 473 5.98 -11.96 22.21
N ASN A 474 4.83 -12.57 21.92
CA ASN A 474 3.52 -11.95 21.74
C ASN A 474 3.40 -11.01 20.53
N THR A 475 4.26 -11.14 19.52
CA THR A 475 4.27 -10.19 18.40
C THR A 475 3.14 -10.43 17.38
N VAL A 476 2.65 -11.68 17.24
CA VAL A 476 1.42 -11.95 16.46
C VAL A 476 0.20 -11.33 17.18
N SER A 477 0.13 -11.48 18.50
CA SER A 477 -0.86 -10.80 19.32
C SER A 477 -0.75 -9.26 19.22
N GLN A 478 0.46 -8.71 19.22
CA GLN A 478 0.70 -7.27 19.06
C GLN A 478 0.13 -6.76 17.73
N ALA A 479 0.44 -7.44 16.63
CA ALA A 479 -0.07 -7.12 15.31
C ALA A 479 -1.61 -7.12 15.30
N TRP A 480 -2.24 -8.13 15.92
CA TRP A 480 -3.70 -8.17 16.02
C TRP A 480 -4.29 -7.00 16.80
N TYR A 481 -3.72 -6.64 17.96
CA TYR A 481 -4.21 -5.50 18.74
C TYR A 481 -4.04 -4.17 18.01
N LEU A 482 -2.91 -3.96 17.34
CA LEU A 482 -2.66 -2.78 16.53
C LEU A 482 -3.66 -2.67 15.38
N GLY A 483 -3.85 -3.75 14.62
CA GLY A 483 -4.83 -3.76 13.54
C GLY A 483 -6.24 -3.54 14.04
N LYS A 484 -6.63 -4.15 15.19
CA LYS A 484 -7.93 -3.91 15.82
C LYS A 484 -8.12 -2.43 16.18
N ALA A 485 -7.11 -1.80 16.77
CA ALA A 485 -7.16 -0.40 17.15
C ALA A 485 -7.33 0.52 15.94
N VAL A 486 -6.58 0.28 14.86
CA VAL A 486 -6.68 1.05 13.61
C VAL A 486 -8.05 0.89 12.96
N HIS A 487 -8.54 -0.35 12.80
CA HIS A 487 -9.84 -0.59 12.19
C HIS A 487 -10.98 -0.01 13.02
N LEU A 488 -10.89 -0.10 14.36
CA LEU A 488 -11.87 0.51 15.24
C LEU A 488 -11.82 2.05 15.14
N ALA A 489 -10.63 2.64 15.11
CA ALA A 489 -10.45 4.08 14.92
C ALA A 489 -11.07 4.58 13.61
N ARG A 490 -11.01 3.80 12.52
CA ARG A 490 -11.74 4.12 11.27
C ARG A 490 -13.26 4.15 11.49
N GLN A 491 -13.81 3.17 12.21
CA GLN A 491 -15.24 3.08 12.49
C GLN A 491 -15.72 4.20 13.42
N THR A 492 -14.91 4.57 14.41
CA THR A 492 -15.28 5.55 15.45
C THR A 492 -14.74 6.96 15.22
N LYS A 493 -13.97 7.17 14.14
CA LYS A 493 -13.32 8.45 13.78
C LYS A 493 -12.42 9.00 14.89
N VAL A 494 -11.73 8.11 15.60
CA VAL A 494 -10.71 8.46 16.60
C VAL A 494 -9.37 8.61 15.88
N ASP A 495 -8.48 9.45 16.39
CA ASP A 495 -7.13 9.57 15.86
C ASP A 495 -6.38 8.23 15.91
N PHE A 496 -5.71 7.87 14.82
CA PHE A 496 -4.99 6.60 14.72
C PHE A 496 -3.83 6.50 15.69
N ILE A 497 -3.15 7.62 16.00
CA ILE A 497 -2.01 7.61 16.91
C ILE A 497 -2.50 7.41 18.34
N ASP A 498 -3.59 8.06 18.73
CA ASP A 498 -4.23 7.84 20.03
C ASP A 498 -4.68 6.39 20.18
N ALA A 499 -5.25 5.80 19.13
CA ALA A 499 -5.66 4.40 19.11
C ALA A 499 -4.45 3.45 19.27
N ILE A 500 -3.35 3.70 18.54
CA ILE A 500 -2.10 2.92 18.66
C ILE A 500 -1.47 3.09 20.04
N ALA A 501 -1.48 4.30 20.60
CA ALA A 501 -0.94 4.59 21.93
C ALA A 501 -1.68 3.85 23.06
N GLY A 502 -2.96 3.52 22.85
CA GLY A 502 -3.73 2.66 23.74
C GLY A 502 -3.27 1.18 23.75
N ILE A 503 -2.48 0.76 22.76
CA ILE A 503 -2.01 -0.62 22.60
C ILE A 503 -0.55 -0.78 23.00
N THR A 504 0.32 0.12 22.53
CA THR A 504 1.78 0.02 22.67
C THR A 504 2.39 1.40 22.88
N PRO A 505 3.55 1.52 23.57
CA PRO A 505 4.29 2.77 23.61
C PRO A 505 4.62 3.25 22.19
N VAL A 506 4.15 4.46 21.86
CA VAL A 506 4.34 5.10 20.55
C VAL A 506 4.55 6.58 20.75
N THR A 507 5.39 7.17 19.91
CA THR A 507 5.63 8.61 19.85
C THR A 507 5.33 9.11 18.45
N LEU A 508 4.46 10.11 18.31
CA LEU A 508 4.31 10.85 17.06
C LEU A 508 5.57 11.70 16.83
N LEU A 509 6.35 11.34 15.81
CA LEU A 509 7.58 12.04 15.46
C LEU A 509 7.31 13.24 14.55
N TYR A 510 6.35 13.09 13.63
CA TYR A 510 6.10 14.09 12.60
C TYR A 510 4.75 13.88 11.92
N THR A 511 4.11 14.95 11.45
CA THR A 511 2.94 14.91 10.56
C THR A 511 3.23 15.80 9.37
N GLY A 512 3.05 15.29 8.14
CA GLY A 512 3.45 16.04 6.96
C GLY A 512 3.07 15.40 5.63
N LYS A 513 3.49 16.05 4.55
CA LYS A 513 3.30 15.61 3.16
C LYS A 513 4.64 15.19 2.55
N VAL A 514 4.67 14.04 1.88
CA VAL A 514 5.85 13.57 1.15
C VAL A 514 6.08 14.46 -0.07
N VAL A 515 7.25 15.08 -0.16
CA VAL A 515 7.61 16.00 -1.26
C VAL A 515 8.78 15.56 -2.12
N ASP A 516 9.58 14.62 -1.63
CA ASP A 516 10.66 14.03 -2.42
C ASP A 516 10.89 12.59 -1.98
N VAL A 517 11.11 11.71 -2.95
CA VAL A 517 11.49 10.32 -2.72
C VAL A 517 12.55 9.94 -3.72
N THR A 518 13.77 9.72 -3.24
CA THR A 518 14.86 9.20 -4.08
C THR A 518 15.07 7.73 -3.79
N ARG A 519 15.34 6.95 -4.84
CA ARG A 519 15.56 5.52 -4.75
C ARG A 519 16.71 5.12 -5.65
N ASP A 520 17.58 4.29 -5.13
CA ASP A 520 18.60 3.57 -5.85
C ASP A 520 18.56 2.09 -5.46
N VAL A 521 19.04 1.23 -6.34
CA VAL A 521 19.14 -0.21 -6.10
C VAL A 521 20.61 -0.59 -6.07
N SER A 522 21.08 -0.98 -4.89
CA SER A 522 22.48 -1.34 -4.68
C SER A 522 22.57 -2.62 -3.87
N ARG A 523 23.41 -3.57 -4.34
CA ARG A 523 23.72 -4.84 -3.66
C ARG A 523 22.48 -5.67 -3.26
N GLY A 524 21.39 -5.56 -4.02
CA GLY A 524 20.14 -6.25 -3.72
C GLY A 524 19.40 -5.63 -2.53
N TYR A 525 19.46 -4.32 -2.37
CA TYR A 525 18.59 -3.54 -1.48
C TYR A 525 18.03 -2.35 -2.24
N THR A 526 16.84 -1.92 -1.86
CA THR A 526 16.29 -0.62 -2.26
C THR A 526 16.71 0.40 -1.22
N ILE A 527 17.64 1.29 -1.58
CA ILE A 527 18.19 2.31 -0.69
C ILE A 527 17.67 3.67 -1.16
N GLY A 528 17.31 4.54 -0.23
CA GLY A 528 16.80 5.84 -0.60
C GLY A 528 16.57 6.76 0.57
N ARG A 529 15.94 7.90 0.29
CA ARG A 529 15.45 8.81 1.31
C ARG A 529 14.07 9.34 0.93
N CYS A 530 13.27 9.60 1.94
CA CYS A 530 11.99 10.29 1.86
C CYS A 530 12.12 11.65 2.54
N VAL A 531 11.62 12.71 1.91
CA VAL A 531 11.53 14.06 2.50
C VAL A 531 10.06 14.37 2.72
N ILE A 532 9.73 14.77 3.94
CA ILE A 532 8.37 15.09 4.37
C ILE A 532 8.37 16.55 4.85
N GLU A 533 7.53 17.37 4.24
CA GLU A 533 7.33 18.77 4.62
C GLU A 533 6.17 18.90 5.62
N PRO A 534 6.17 19.93 6.49
CA PRO A 534 5.05 20.19 7.37
C PRO A 534 3.80 20.53 6.56
N LEU A 535 2.62 20.10 7.03
CA LEU A 535 1.35 20.44 6.38
C LEU A 535 1.09 21.95 6.42
N SER A 536 0.60 22.52 5.33
CA SER A 536 0.20 23.93 5.28
C SER A 536 -0.99 24.21 6.22
N ALA A 537 -1.25 25.48 6.53
CA ALA A 537 -2.35 25.86 7.43
C ALA A 537 -3.72 25.34 6.95
N ASP A 538 -3.91 25.23 5.63
CA ASP A 538 -5.16 24.77 5.01
C ASP A 538 -5.27 23.24 4.92
N GLU A 539 -4.15 22.55 5.15
CA GLU A 539 -4.04 21.09 5.18
C GLU A 539 -4.14 20.52 6.59
N GLN A 540 -3.98 21.35 7.62
CA GLN A 540 -4.13 20.95 9.02
C GLN A 540 -5.61 20.75 9.38
N GLU A 541 -5.90 19.65 10.08
CA GLU A 541 -7.25 19.37 10.60
C GLU A 541 -7.49 20.05 11.97
N GLU A 542 -6.42 20.44 12.67
CA GLU A 542 -6.45 21.10 13.97
C GLU A 542 -5.45 22.28 14.01
N GLU A 543 -5.83 23.40 14.64
CA GLU A 543 -4.91 24.52 14.90
C GLU A 543 -3.85 24.10 15.92
N THR A 544 -2.64 23.78 15.45
CA THR A 544 -1.52 23.38 16.32
C THR A 544 -0.62 24.57 16.70
N SER A 545 -0.09 24.55 17.92
CA SER A 545 0.77 25.62 18.45
C SER A 545 2.22 25.47 17.96
N ALA A 546 2.69 26.50 17.25
CA ALA A 546 3.97 26.63 16.54
C ALA A 546 4.12 25.68 15.34
N ALA A 547 3.93 26.23 14.13
CA ALA A 547 4.15 25.51 12.88
C ALA A 547 5.62 25.06 12.80
N GLU A 548 5.86 23.76 12.85
CA GLU A 548 7.16 23.18 12.48
C GLU A 548 7.48 23.63 11.05
N THR A 549 8.71 24.08 10.81
CA THR A 549 9.16 24.61 9.51
C THR A 549 10.28 23.79 8.89
N ARG A 550 10.81 22.81 9.63
CA ARG A 550 11.90 21.93 9.20
C ARG A 550 11.31 20.69 8.54
N ASN A 551 11.98 20.16 7.54
CA ASN A 551 11.55 18.93 6.89
C ASN A 551 11.98 17.71 7.72
N LEU A 552 11.18 16.66 7.71
CA LEU A 552 11.62 15.35 8.18
C LEU A 552 12.25 14.57 7.03
N VAL A 553 13.50 14.13 7.20
CA VAL A 553 14.20 13.24 6.28
C VAL A 553 14.29 11.84 6.88
N VAL A 554 13.83 10.85 6.12
CA VAL A 554 13.81 9.44 6.51
C VAL A 554 14.61 8.61 5.50
N PRO A 555 15.89 8.29 5.77
CA PRO A 555 16.64 7.33 4.97
C PRO A 555 16.10 5.90 5.19
N PHE A 556 16.18 5.08 4.15
CA PHE A 556 15.75 3.68 4.21
C PHE A 556 16.68 2.75 3.42
N GLN A 557 16.74 1.50 3.86
CA GLN A 557 17.30 0.35 3.14
C GLN A 557 16.29 -0.78 3.26
N ASN A 558 15.34 -0.87 2.33
CA ASN A 558 14.06 -1.57 2.45
C ASN A 558 13.18 -1.05 3.61
N GLU A 559 13.72 -1.00 4.83
CA GLU A 559 13.11 -0.46 6.04
C GLU A 559 13.62 0.96 6.36
N TYR A 560 12.79 1.75 7.06
CA TYR A 560 13.13 3.08 7.57
C TYR A 560 14.17 3.00 8.69
N LEU A 561 15.26 3.77 8.54
CA LEU A 561 16.45 3.65 9.38
C LEU A 561 16.61 4.78 10.42
N ALA A 562 16.20 5.99 10.05
CA ALA A 562 16.30 7.17 10.92
C ALA A 562 15.19 8.17 10.59
N ALA A 563 14.89 9.05 11.54
CA ALA A 563 14.02 10.20 11.34
C ALA A 563 14.79 11.46 11.79
N ARG A 564 15.07 12.37 10.85
CA ARG A 564 15.88 13.57 11.09
C ARG A 564 15.11 14.83 10.75
N LEU A 565 15.05 15.80 11.67
CA LEU A 565 14.57 17.14 11.37
C LEU A 565 15.69 17.99 10.77
N VAL A 566 15.49 18.42 9.54
CA VAL A 566 16.47 19.14 8.73
C VAL A 566 15.93 20.55 8.46
N SER A 567 16.68 21.57 8.91
CA SER A 567 16.31 22.96 8.63
C SER A 567 16.62 23.33 7.18
N PRO A 568 15.89 24.29 6.59
CA PRO A 568 16.19 24.79 5.25
C PRO A 568 17.67 25.18 5.10
N GLY A 569 18.34 24.64 4.08
CA GLY A 569 19.76 24.90 3.78
C GLY A 569 20.78 24.03 4.54
N GLN A 570 20.35 23.14 5.45
CA GLN A 570 21.21 22.12 6.04
C GLN A 570 21.29 20.87 5.14
N THR A 571 22.38 20.11 5.26
CA THR A 571 22.44 18.76 4.68
C THR A 571 21.66 17.76 5.56
N ASP A 572 21.15 16.69 4.95
CA ASP A 572 20.39 15.65 5.66
C ASP A 572 21.14 15.08 6.89
N GLU A 573 22.46 14.92 6.78
CA GLU A 573 23.33 14.38 7.83
C GLU A 573 23.43 15.29 9.05
N GLN A 574 23.25 16.60 8.87
CA GLN A 574 23.31 17.61 9.93
C GLN A 574 21.99 17.76 10.70
N GLY A 575 20.91 17.09 10.26
CA GLY A 575 19.60 17.17 10.89
C GLY A 575 19.59 16.64 12.33
N GLU A 576 18.70 17.20 13.15
CA GLU A 576 18.42 16.73 14.50
C GLU A 576 17.78 15.34 14.44
N ILE A 577 18.37 14.37 15.13
CA ILE A 577 17.88 12.99 15.16
C ILE A 577 16.73 12.87 16.15
N LEU A 578 15.56 12.51 15.66
CA LEU A 578 14.39 12.19 16.48
C LEU A 578 14.34 10.72 16.87
N CYS A 579 14.67 9.83 15.94
CA CYS A 579 14.60 8.37 16.13
C CYS A 579 15.59 7.67 15.20
N THR A 580 16.14 6.55 15.64
CA THR A 580 16.96 5.64 14.83
C THR A 580 16.66 4.20 15.19
N VAL A 581 16.99 3.28 14.29
CA VAL A 581 17.10 1.85 14.62
C VAL A 581 17.98 1.63 15.87
N PRO A 582 17.69 0.63 16.73
CA PRO A 582 16.71 -0.44 16.54
C PRO A 582 15.24 -0.03 16.74
N ASP A 583 14.95 1.14 17.32
CA ASP A 583 13.56 1.59 17.51
C ASP A 583 12.82 1.64 16.17
N LEU A 584 11.56 1.23 16.19
CA LEU A 584 10.75 1.09 14.99
C LEU A 584 10.36 2.48 14.50
N ILE A 585 10.49 2.73 13.21
CA ILE A 585 10.03 3.94 12.54
C ILE A 585 9.03 3.50 11.50
N SER A 586 7.80 3.98 11.59
CA SER A 586 6.73 3.62 10.66
C SER A 586 5.99 4.86 10.16
N MET A 587 5.57 4.82 8.90
CA MET A 587 4.75 5.87 8.30
C MET A 587 3.33 5.34 8.18
N VAL A 588 2.37 6.08 8.72
CA VAL A 588 0.95 5.75 8.72
C VAL A 588 0.23 6.73 7.81
N GLY A 589 -0.55 6.20 6.87
CA GLY A 589 -1.37 6.99 5.95
C GLY A 589 -2.60 7.60 6.62
N SER A 590 -3.35 8.40 5.86
CA SER A 590 -4.61 9.01 6.32
C SER A 590 -5.73 7.98 6.59
N ASP A 591 -5.58 6.75 6.14
CA ASP A 591 -6.46 5.63 6.45
C ASP A 591 -5.97 4.79 7.64
N GLY A 592 -4.85 5.14 8.27
CA GLY A 592 -4.27 4.38 9.37
C GLY A 592 -3.48 3.14 8.94
N GLU A 593 -3.43 2.79 7.65
CA GLU A 593 -2.54 1.71 7.16
C GLU A 593 -1.09 2.19 7.11
N ALA A 594 -0.16 1.24 7.22
CA ALA A 594 1.26 1.53 7.07
C ALA A 594 1.63 1.70 5.59
N ILE A 595 2.53 2.65 5.32
CA ILE A 595 3.06 2.91 3.98
C ILE A 595 4.46 2.29 3.87
N GLY A 596 4.57 1.26 3.03
CA GLY A 596 5.85 0.64 2.68
C GLY A 596 6.78 1.60 1.92
N SER A 597 8.09 1.41 2.04
CA SER A 597 9.09 2.13 1.25
C SER A 597 8.89 1.99 -0.28
N PRO A 598 8.34 0.87 -0.83
CA PRO A 598 7.99 0.80 -2.25
C PRO A 598 6.79 1.66 -2.63
N GLU A 599 5.93 2.01 -1.67
CA GLU A 599 4.65 2.71 -1.89
C GLU A 599 4.78 4.24 -1.77
N LEU A 600 5.89 4.72 -1.21
CA LEU A 600 6.17 6.15 -1.07
C LEU A 600 6.10 6.87 -2.43
N ARG A 601 5.32 7.95 -2.49
CA ARG A 601 5.22 8.83 -3.64
C ARG A 601 4.96 10.23 -3.17
N TYR A 602 5.24 11.20 -4.05
CA TYR A 602 4.89 12.59 -3.84
C TYR A 602 3.40 12.73 -3.47
N GLY A 603 3.08 13.69 -2.59
CA GLY A 603 1.71 14.04 -2.23
C GLY A 603 1.10 13.18 -1.11
N LEU A 604 1.75 12.08 -0.71
CA LEU A 604 1.24 11.27 0.40
C LEU A 604 1.26 12.05 1.72
N ARG A 605 0.12 12.16 2.38
CA ARG A 605 0.02 12.65 3.76
C ARG A 605 0.30 11.51 4.72
N VAL A 606 1.24 11.75 5.63
CA VAL A 606 1.75 10.71 6.53
C VAL A 606 1.90 11.24 7.95
N LYS A 607 1.66 10.34 8.91
CA LYS A 607 2.11 10.48 10.29
C LYS A 607 3.29 9.53 10.50
N VAL A 608 4.43 10.07 10.91
CA VAL A 608 5.61 9.27 11.22
C VAL A 608 5.63 8.98 12.70
N ILE A 609 5.63 7.70 13.06
CA ILE A 609 5.62 7.23 14.44
C ILE A 609 6.91 6.49 14.77
N GLY A 610 7.31 6.58 16.03
CA GLY A 610 8.41 5.82 16.61
C GLY A 610 7.92 4.90 17.73
N MET A 611 8.41 3.67 17.79
CA MET A 611 8.09 2.71 18.87
C MET A 611 9.37 2.09 19.44
N PRO A 612 9.50 1.92 20.77
CA PRO A 612 10.68 1.34 21.39
C PRO A 612 10.96 -0.09 20.91
N ALA A 613 12.22 -0.39 20.60
CA ALA A 613 12.65 -1.74 20.25
C ALA A 613 12.63 -2.71 21.44
N SER A 614 12.59 -4.00 21.13
CA SER A 614 12.80 -5.05 22.12
C SER A 614 14.17 -4.89 22.80
N PRO A 615 14.27 -5.09 24.14
CA PRO A 615 15.50 -4.99 24.90
C PRO A 615 16.63 -5.90 24.40
N ILE A 616 16.29 -6.97 23.68
CA ILE A 616 17.27 -7.87 23.04
C ILE A 616 18.24 -7.12 22.10
N TRP A 617 17.77 -6.03 21.49
CA TRP A 617 18.57 -5.16 20.61
C TRP A 617 19.26 -4.02 21.33
N THR A 618 18.77 -3.61 22.51
CA THR A 618 19.20 -2.35 23.14
C THR A 618 20.01 -2.52 24.42
N GLU A 619 19.85 -3.63 25.14
CA GLU A 619 20.49 -3.83 26.45
C GLU A 619 21.89 -4.45 26.37
N THR A 620 22.23 -5.06 25.23
CA THR A 620 23.56 -5.66 25.02
C THR A 620 24.36 -4.87 23.98
N GLU A 621 25.67 -4.81 24.17
CA GLU A 621 26.58 -4.17 23.20
C GLU A 621 26.47 -4.84 21.82
N ARG A 622 26.42 -6.18 21.78
CA ARG A 622 26.26 -6.93 20.53
C ARG A 622 24.91 -6.65 19.86
N GLY A 623 23.83 -6.55 20.63
CA GLY A 623 22.52 -6.17 20.11
C GLY A 623 22.55 -4.81 19.42
N LEU A 624 23.17 -3.80 20.04
CA LEU A 624 23.30 -2.46 19.47
C LEU A 624 24.26 -2.40 18.28
N GLN A 625 25.35 -3.17 18.30
CA GLN A 625 26.29 -3.27 17.18
C GLN A 625 25.64 -3.86 15.92
N VAL A 626 24.67 -4.77 16.08
CA VAL A 626 23.99 -5.43 14.96
C VAL A 626 22.72 -4.68 14.55
N GLY A 627 21.83 -4.40 15.50
CA GLY A 627 20.52 -3.82 15.21
C GLY A 627 20.46 -2.29 15.27
N GLY A 628 21.54 -1.63 15.69
CA GLY A 628 21.59 -0.19 15.94
C GLY A 628 22.26 0.64 14.84
N PRO A 629 22.41 1.96 15.08
CA PRO A 629 22.76 2.92 14.04
C PRO A 629 24.18 2.75 13.47
N GLU A 630 25.08 2.11 14.20
CA GLU A 630 26.44 1.82 13.77
C GLU A 630 26.47 0.84 12.59
N PHE A 631 25.66 -0.24 12.65
CA PHE A 631 25.56 -1.24 11.58
C PHE A 631 25.20 -0.59 10.24
N PHE A 632 24.27 0.37 10.30
CA PHE A 632 23.76 1.12 9.16
C PHE A 632 24.55 2.38 8.83
N GLN A 633 25.68 2.62 9.51
CA GLN A 633 26.58 3.74 9.27
C GLN A 633 25.88 5.10 9.36
N LEU A 634 24.91 5.25 10.28
CA LEU A 634 24.11 6.47 10.44
C LEU A 634 24.86 7.63 11.13
N GLY A 635 26.13 7.43 11.51
CA GLY A 635 26.99 8.48 12.07
C GLY A 635 26.50 9.06 13.41
N CYS A 636 25.75 8.29 14.20
CA CYS A 636 25.17 8.74 15.46
C CYS A 636 25.10 7.61 16.50
N ALA A 637 25.00 8.00 17.78
CA ALA A 637 24.75 7.06 18.87
C ALA A 637 23.24 6.76 18.97
N TYR A 638 22.91 5.55 19.40
CA TYR A 638 21.52 5.19 19.70
C TYR A 638 21.00 5.98 20.90
N LYS A 639 19.78 6.50 20.77
CA LYS A 639 19.01 7.09 21.86
C LYS A 639 17.60 6.52 21.80
N SER A 640 17.20 5.86 22.87
CA SER A 640 15.87 5.27 22.96
C SER A 640 14.76 6.33 22.92
N ILE A 641 13.70 6.03 22.19
CA ILE A 641 12.48 6.86 22.09
C ILE A 641 11.53 6.67 23.26
N GLY A 642 11.72 5.62 24.07
CA GLY A 642 10.83 5.31 25.18
C GLY A 642 11.10 3.93 25.78
N LYS A 643 10.36 3.60 26.84
CA LYS A 643 10.49 2.30 27.51
C LYS A 643 9.72 1.23 26.74
N TYR A 644 10.39 0.13 26.39
CA TYR A 644 9.73 -1.05 25.83
C TYR A 644 8.69 -1.64 26.79
N GLN A 645 7.58 -2.10 26.23
CA GLN A 645 6.53 -2.83 26.93
C GLN A 645 6.33 -4.17 26.23
N LYS A 646 6.40 -5.27 26.98
CA LYS A 646 6.07 -6.61 26.45
C LYS A 646 4.63 -6.57 25.91
N PRO A 647 4.38 -7.00 24.66
CA PRO A 647 3.04 -6.98 24.11
C PRO A 647 2.07 -7.87 24.88
N ARG A 648 0.79 -7.47 24.90
CA ARG A 648 -0.31 -8.25 25.45
C ARG A 648 -0.49 -9.54 24.65
N SER A 649 -0.84 -10.64 25.31
CA SER A 649 -1.16 -11.90 24.63
C SER A 649 -2.67 -12.03 24.41
N VAL A 650 -3.08 -12.30 23.17
CA VAL A 650 -4.45 -12.70 22.84
C VAL A 650 -4.80 -14.03 23.53
N ILE A 651 -3.84 -14.97 23.57
CA ILE A 651 -4.05 -16.29 24.16
C ILE A 651 -4.32 -16.16 25.67
N GLU A 652 -3.51 -15.40 26.40
CA GLU A 652 -3.68 -15.24 27.86
C GLU A 652 -4.96 -14.49 28.24
N GLU A 653 -5.36 -13.50 27.43
CA GLU A 653 -6.52 -12.66 27.70
C GLU A 653 -7.85 -13.35 27.39
N TYR A 654 -7.92 -14.08 26.26
CA TYR A 654 -9.17 -14.69 25.78
C TYR A 654 -9.28 -16.19 26.07
N GLY A 655 -8.18 -16.89 26.38
CA GLY A 655 -8.20 -18.33 26.68
C GLY A 655 -8.80 -18.69 28.06
N LYS A 656 -8.78 -17.76 29.01
CA LYS A 656 -9.25 -18.01 30.40
C LYS A 656 -10.77 -18.02 30.55
N GLN A 657 -11.54 -17.58 29.54
CA GLN A 657 -13.00 -17.43 29.66
C GLN A 657 -13.81 -18.69 29.33
N ALA A 658 -13.19 -19.79 28.91
CA ALA A 658 -13.90 -21.03 28.53
C ALA A 658 -14.09 -22.04 29.69
N SER A 659 -13.90 -21.62 30.95
CA SER A 659 -13.90 -22.51 32.14
C SER A 659 -15.14 -22.39 33.04
N ASP A 660 -16.16 -21.62 32.66
CA ASP A 660 -17.38 -21.43 33.45
C ASP A 660 -18.62 -22.10 32.80
#